data_AF-A0AAV8Q1C4-F1
#
_entry.id   AF-A0AAV8Q1C4-F1
#
_cell.length_a   1.000
_cell.length_b   1.000
_cell.length_c   1.000
_cell.angle_alpha   90.00
_cell.angle_beta   90.00
_cell.angle_gamma   90.00
#
_symmetry.space_group_name_H-M   'P 1'
#
loop_
_entity.id
_entity.type
_entity.pdbx_description
1 polymer ?
#
loop_
_entity_poly.entity_id
_entity_poly.type
_entity_poly.pdbx_seq_one_letter_code
_entity_poly.pdbx_strand_id
1 'polypeptide(L)'
;MSPRKTEISGSLSSSQAYSDEPEVSRACADNSSPSHAQSTDDSLKDVDVEVGDSTKSITEKLAAALVSIRSKEDLVKQHAKVAEEALLGWEKSEKESTYLRQQLKTAMQKNTSLEEKLSYLDDALKECVRQLRQSKEEQVEKVQDAIIKKTREWESQKSELEARFTELQSQLEAKTESYNGFNHELCSKVETLEKENASLKVKLTALTEDLHVRTLEMDLSIRAAETASKQHLEGIKKMAKLEAECRSLRARIQKPSLSSDQRFICNSLYGESLTDSQSDSGERLFGLENELSVPDSWASALIAELDQFKNEKSSARNLSSPVEIDLMDDFLEMERLAALTEVDYGSSSFEHEADLDVAMPRQSSPRSSPETMRQQMAVLEEKIEKMTIEKGNMETAIAQTNCQLKTSCNQLVAAEGKLVELHRQLNLVNGEKHTLEIELEIAEANREKMGLELDTAHEEIRDFKYRLNLLEKRVEEEKPLSKKFTDRCQNMEVDAERKEMESEHESAYGEHTNLQDNTYFLEVGFAEKWSSAECTYRYQNLGILEEKRKDLESQIESANLELSKLHEKFDQTENRTELSCLANCPSMDAIGEKGAQLEYQTNSANLEVHKLQEKADLSEAEAEEQVQPSAEFESDIESLEAKKMELVVQLELEHMEVRSLQEKVQILEKQIEKEKTLTAEFAARCRTLEDEMSTKNQSETRQSANSTASLNIRQEKEVAHAAGRLAKCQKTIASLNLQLKTLATLDDFLLEVETPESSGKTVELKKDCSEKPSGSSALCNRAQSLPSSDCRQISTPIRCNDLIQTKYICH
;
A
#
# COMPACT_ATOMS: atom_id res chain seq x y z
N MET A 1 6.01 51.58 -4.81
CA MET A 1 5.39 52.47 -5.82
C MET A 1 4.20 53.18 -5.18
N SER A 2 3.64 54.22 -5.79
CA SER A 2 2.73 55.17 -5.12
C SER A 2 1.36 54.59 -4.73
N PRO A 3 0.79 54.97 -3.57
CA PRO A 3 -0.61 54.73 -3.27
C PRO A 3 -1.51 55.73 -4.01
N ARG A 4 -2.62 55.26 -4.60
CA ARG A 4 -3.72 56.13 -5.05
C ARG A 4 -4.73 56.30 -3.92
N LYS A 5 -5.00 57.56 -3.53
CA LYS A 5 -6.22 57.88 -2.80
C LYS A 5 -7.44 57.67 -3.71
N THR A 6 -8.52 57.14 -3.15
CA THR A 6 -9.85 57.14 -3.78
C THR A 6 -10.85 57.56 -2.73
N GLU A 7 -11.43 58.75 -2.87
CA GLU A 7 -12.37 59.33 -1.90
C GLU A 7 -13.81 59.14 -2.41
N ILE A 8 -14.59 58.29 -1.73
CA ILE A 8 -16.03 58.08 -1.95
C ILE A 8 -16.65 58.08 -0.54
N SER A 9 -17.16 59.21 -0.06
CA SER A 9 -18.50 59.76 -0.35
C SER A 9 -19.63 58.84 0.15
N GLY A 10 -20.06 59.06 1.40
CA GLY A 10 -21.01 58.20 2.12
C GLY A 10 -21.85 58.93 3.18
N SER A 11 -22.55 59.99 2.75
CA SER A 11 -23.73 60.62 3.38
C SER A 11 -24.00 60.38 4.88
N LEU A 12 -23.74 61.40 5.71
CA LEU A 12 -24.45 61.63 6.98
C LEU A 12 -25.52 62.71 6.77
N SER A 13 -26.74 62.49 7.25
CA SER A 13 -27.86 63.44 7.09
C SER A 13 -27.76 64.62 8.06
N SER A 14 -27.43 65.80 7.55
CA SER A 14 -27.47 67.06 8.30
C SER A 14 -28.90 67.57 8.46
N SER A 15 -29.55 67.29 9.60
CA SER A 15 -30.78 67.97 10.02
C SER A 15 -30.46 69.35 10.62
N GLN A 16 -29.90 70.25 9.80
CA GLN A 16 -29.56 71.62 10.19
C GLN A 16 -30.76 72.54 9.95
N ALA A 17 -31.62 72.67 10.96
CA ALA A 17 -32.78 73.57 10.89
C ALA A 17 -32.33 75.04 10.98
N TYR A 18 -32.28 75.70 9.82
CA TYR A 18 -32.29 77.16 9.76
C TYR A 18 -33.63 77.70 10.28
N SER A 19 -33.60 78.83 10.96
CA SER A 19 -34.75 79.70 11.17
C SER A 19 -34.26 81.12 10.96
N ASP A 20 -34.50 81.64 9.76
CA ASP A 20 -34.09 82.98 9.35
C ASP A 20 -34.87 84.06 10.12
N GLU A 21 -34.29 85.25 10.23
CA GLU A 21 -35.06 86.44 10.59
C GLU A 21 -36.00 86.84 9.44
N PRO A 22 -37.20 87.33 9.74
CA PRO A 22 -37.92 88.24 8.87
C PRO A 22 -37.86 89.68 9.41
N GLU A 23 -37.09 90.54 8.74
CA GLU A 23 -37.37 91.99 8.80
C GLU A 23 -38.81 92.23 8.30
N VAL A 24 -39.65 92.90 9.10
CA VAL A 24 -40.97 93.35 8.64
C VAL A 24 -41.04 94.87 8.68
N SER A 25 -40.76 95.48 7.52
CA SER A 25 -40.96 96.91 7.27
C SER A 25 -42.44 97.26 7.05
N ARG A 26 -42.75 98.55 7.21
CA ARG A 26 -44.10 99.14 7.04
C ARG A 26 -44.67 98.94 5.63
N ALA A 27 -45.96 98.63 5.52
CA ALA A 27 -46.85 99.03 4.41
C ALA A 27 -48.32 99.08 4.89
N CYS A 28 -49.21 99.70 4.10
CA CYS A 28 -50.58 100.08 4.52
C CYS A 28 -51.70 99.34 3.76
N ALA A 29 -52.81 99.11 4.47
CA ALA A 29 -54.20 99.19 3.98
C ALA A 29 -55.11 99.40 5.23
N ASP A 30 -56.08 100.32 5.29
CA ASP A 30 -57.27 100.56 4.45
C ASP A 30 -58.28 99.39 4.52
N ASN A 31 -59.57 99.56 4.85
CA ASN A 31 -60.37 100.75 5.17
C ASN A 31 -61.59 100.36 6.03
N SER A 32 -62.09 101.26 6.91
CA SER A 32 -63.53 101.40 7.28
C SER A 32 -63.74 102.49 8.34
N SER A 33 -64.30 103.64 7.93
CA SER A 33 -65.00 104.56 8.84
C SER A 33 -66.50 104.18 8.91
N PRO A 34 -67.30 104.76 9.83
CA PRO A 34 -67.83 106.09 9.55
C PRO A 34 -67.74 107.07 10.73
N SER A 35 -67.51 108.33 10.40
CA SER A 35 -67.68 109.47 11.29
C SER A 35 -69.16 109.78 11.55
N HIS A 36 -69.50 110.22 12.75
CA HIS A 36 -70.59 111.19 12.91
C HIS A 36 -70.18 112.27 13.91
N ALA A 37 -69.83 113.44 13.39
CA ALA A 37 -69.85 114.67 14.18
C ALA A 37 -71.25 115.29 14.09
N GLN A 38 -71.68 115.98 15.13
CA GLN A 38 -72.66 117.05 14.98
C GLN A 38 -72.45 118.09 16.07
N SER A 39 -72.38 119.36 15.65
CA SER A 39 -72.26 120.53 16.51
C SER A 39 -73.59 121.26 16.53
N THR A 40 -73.93 121.87 17.67
CA THR A 40 -74.89 122.97 17.77
C THR A 40 -74.33 124.00 18.74
N ASP A 41 -73.90 125.13 18.20
CA ASP A 41 -73.69 126.39 18.91
C ASP A 41 -74.95 127.25 18.73
N ASP A 42 -75.37 128.01 19.74
CA ASP A 42 -76.39 129.06 19.57
C ASP A 42 -76.42 130.09 20.72
N SER A 43 -75.58 131.11 20.58
CA SER A 43 -75.93 132.53 20.65
C SER A 43 -76.90 133.07 21.75
N LEU A 44 -76.30 133.63 22.81
CA LEU A 44 -76.56 134.98 23.37
C LEU A 44 -77.91 135.39 24.04
N LYS A 45 -77.72 136.15 25.13
CA LYS A 45 -78.51 137.29 25.68
C LYS A 45 -79.61 137.10 26.76
N ASP A 46 -79.17 137.43 27.99
CA ASP A 46 -79.60 138.61 28.79
C ASP A 46 -80.71 138.43 29.87
N VAL A 47 -80.63 139.33 30.87
CA VAL A 47 -81.55 139.59 32.00
C VAL A 47 -81.75 138.50 33.07
N ASP A 48 -80.88 138.57 34.09
CA ASP A 48 -81.13 138.66 35.55
C ASP A 48 -82.08 137.66 36.30
N VAL A 49 -81.81 137.51 37.61
CA VAL A 49 -82.59 136.79 38.64
C VAL A 49 -82.67 135.26 38.50
N GLU A 50 -81.81 134.53 39.24
CA GLU A 50 -82.20 133.82 40.49
C GLU A 50 -81.06 132.88 40.97
N VAL A 51 -80.32 133.28 42.00
CA VAL A 51 -79.06 132.62 42.42
C VAL A 51 -79.28 131.25 43.12
N GLY A 52 -80.53 130.86 43.39
CA GLY A 52 -80.87 129.65 44.15
C GLY A 52 -80.51 128.33 43.47
N ASP A 53 -81.12 128.02 42.32
CA ASP A 53 -81.12 126.66 41.78
C ASP A 53 -79.87 126.28 40.96
N SER A 54 -79.12 127.27 40.47
CA SER A 54 -77.79 127.06 39.89
C SER A 54 -76.87 126.32 40.88
N THR A 55 -76.90 126.71 42.16
CA THR A 55 -76.06 126.07 43.21
C THR A 55 -76.42 124.60 43.43
N LYS A 56 -77.71 124.24 43.36
CA LYS A 56 -78.17 122.85 43.51
C LYS A 56 -77.74 122.00 42.32
N SER A 57 -77.94 122.47 41.09
CA SER A 57 -77.51 121.75 39.87
C SER A 57 -75.99 121.53 39.84
N ILE A 58 -75.21 122.53 40.28
CA ILE A 58 -73.75 122.40 40.40
C ILE A 58 -73.38 121.38 41.50
N THR A 59 -74.07 121.40 42.65
CA THR A 59 -73.81 120.46 43.76
C THR A 59 -74.14 119.01 43.37
N GLU A 60 -75.23 118.78 42.64
CA GLU A 60 -75.63 117.46 42.16
C GLU A 60 -74.67 116.94 41.08
N LYS A 61 -74.26 117.80 40.12
CA LYS A 61 -73.20 117.48 39.15
C LYS A 61 -71.86 117.18 39.82
N LEU A 62 -71.50 117.90 40.89
CA LEU A 62 -70.31 117.63 41.70
C LEU A 62 -70.42 116.27 42.40
N ALA A 63 -71.57 115.95 42.99
CA ALA A 63 -71.80 114.65 43.63
C ALA A 63 -71.72 113.49 42.64
N ALA A 64 -72.36 113.61 41.47
CA ALA A 64 -72.27 112.63 40.38
C ALA A 64 -70.83 112.48 39.86
N ALA A 65 -70.10 113.59 39.71
CA ALA A 65 -68.69 113.57 39.35
C ALA A 65 -67.84 112.87 40.43
N LEU A 66 -68.07 113.12 41.72
CA LEU A 66 -67.35 112.45 42.82
C LEU A 66 -67.65 110.95 42.89
N VAL A 67 -68.87 110.51 42.59
CA VAL A 67 -69.21 109.07 42.46
C VAL A 67 -68.55 108.45 41.22
N SER A 68 -68.49 109.17 40.09
CA SER A 68 -67.76 108.74 38.90
C SER A 68 -66.25 108.67 39.14
N ILE A 69 -65.69 109.61 39.92
CA ILE A 69 -64.28 109.60 40.33
C ILE A 69 -64.00 108.38 41.21
N ARG A 70 -64.80 108.13 42.26
CA ARG A 70 -64.62 106.95 43.14
C ARG A 70 -64.71 105.63 42.39
N SER A 71 -65.71 105.46 41.54
CA SER A 71 -65.84 104.22 40.73
C SER A 71 -64.70 104.04 39.73
N LYS A 72 -64.16 105.11 39.15
CA LYS A 72 -62.92 105.06 38.34
C LYS A 72 -61.68 104.78 39.19
N GLU A 73 -61.59 105.35 40.39
CA GLU A 73 -60.50 105.12 41.35
C GLU A 73 -60.47 103.65 41.80
N ASP A 74 -61.62 103.05 42.07
CA ASP A 74 -61.75 101.65 42.43
C ASP A 74 -61.49 100.71 41.24
N LEU A 75 -61.88 101.08 40.02
CA LEU A 75 -61.49 100.37 38.79
C LEU A 75 -59.97 100.46 38.55
N VAL A 76 -59.34 101.61 38.82
CA VAL A 76 -57.87 101.77 38.78
C VAL A 76 -57.19 100.89 39.84
N LYS A 77 -57.74 100.79 41.06
CA LYS A 77 -57.23 99.85 42.08
C LYS A 77 -57.35 98.38 41.62
N GLN A 78 -58.45 98.01 40.96
CA GLN A 78 -58.60 96.68 40.38
C GLN A 78 -57.59 96.41 39.26
N HIS A 79 -57.39 97.34 38.34
CA HIS A 79 -56.38 97.20 37.29
C HIS A 79 -54.94 97.16 37.84
N ALA A 80 -54.62 97.98 38.84
CA ALA A 80 -53.33 97.94 39.54
C ALA A 80 -53.11 96.57 40.19
N LYS A 81 -54.10 96.05 40.93
CA LYS A 81 -54.02 94.72 41.54
C LYS A 81 -53.87 93.60 40.50
N VAL A 82 -54.61 93.64 39.39
CA VAL A 82 -54.48 92.64 38.31
C VAL A 82 -53.11 92.73 37.63
N ALA A 83 -52.54 93.93 37.50
CA ALA A 83 -51.16 94.10 37.02
C ALA A 83 -50.13 93.56 38.01
N GLU A 84 -50.30 93.76 39.32
CA GLU A 84 -49.46 93.18 40.38
C GLU A 84 -49.52 91.64 40.39
N GLU A 85 -50.72 91.05 40.37
CA GLU A 85 -50.90 89.59 40.31
C GLU A 85 -50.32 88.99 39.02
N ALA A 86 -50.44 89.69 37.87
CA ALA A 86 -49.78 89.31 36.63
C ALA A 86 -48.25 89.39 36.75
N LEU A 87 -47.69 90.50 37.25
CA LEU A 87 -46.24 90.67 37.41
C LEU A 87 -45.63 89.63 38.35
N LEU A 88 -46.31 89.26 39.45
CA LEU A 88 -45.90 88.17 40.33
C LEU A 88 -45.94 86.80 39.64
N GLY A 89 -46.92 86.56 38.77
CA GLY A 89 -46.99 85.37 37.91
C GLY A 89 -45.82 85.29 36.91
N TRP A 90 -45.51 86.41 36.25
CA TRP A 90 -44.35 86.54 35.35
C TRP A 90 -43.03 86.33 36.10
N GLU A 91 -42.83 87.00 37.24
CA GLU A 91 -41.60 86.89 38.04
C GLU A 91 -41.39 85.45 38.56
N LYS A 92 -42.47 84.76 38.96
CA LYS A 92 -42.40 83.34 39.32
C LYS A 92 -42.03 82.46 38.12
N SER A 93 -42.67 82.67 36.97
CA SER A 93 -42.38 81.91 35.74
C SER A 93 -40.95 82.14 35.24
N GLU A 94 -40.42 83.36 35.39
CA GLU A 94 -39.03 83.68 35.06
C GLU A 94 -38.04 82.98 36.01
N LYS A 95 -38.32 82.94 37.31
CA LYS A 95 -37.52 82.17 38.29
C LYS A 95 -37.51 80.67 37.97
N GLU A 96 -38.66 80.08 37.65
CA GLU A 96 -38.75 78.68 37.23
C GLU A 96 -38.02 78.43 35.89
N SER A 97 -38.16 79.34 34.93
CA SER A 97 -37.50 79.30 33.62
C SER A 97 -35.97 79.44 33.72
N THR A 98 -35.46 80.29 34.62
CA THR A 98 -34.00 80.43 34.86
C THR A 98 -33.43 79.20 35.57
N TYR A 99 -34.15 78.65 36.55
CA TYR A 99 -33.77 77.40 37.22
C TYR A 99 -33.71 76.20 36.27
N LEU A 100 -34.71 76.03 35.40
CA LEU A 100 -34.71 74.98 34.37
C LEU A 100 -33.59 75.19 33.33
N ARG A 101 -33.33 76.42 32.90
CA ARG A 101 -32.17 76.74 32.02
C ARG A 101 -30.83 76.43 32.69
N GLN A 102 -30.69 76.67 33.99
CA GLN A 102 -29.48 76.31 34.74
C GLN A 102 -29.31 74.79 34.84
N GLN A 103 -30.38 74.05 35.16
CA GLN A 103 -30.34 72.58 35.17
C GLN A 103 -29.98 71.99 33.80
N LEU A 104 -30.60 72.49 32.72
CA LEU A 104 -30.29 72.06 31.36
C LEU A 104 -28.82 72.31 31.02
N LYS A 105 -28.28 73.49 31.34
CA LYS A 105 -26.85 73.80 31.13
C LYS A 105 -25.93 72.86 31.92
N THR A 106 -26.27 72.53 33.17
CA THR A 106 -25.52 71.55 33.98
C THR A 106 -25.62 70.13 33.43
N ALA A 107 -26.78 69.73 32.89
CA ALA A 107 -26.96 68.43 32.23
C ALA A 107 -26.13 68.34 30.93
N MET A 108 -26.15 69.38 30.09
CA MET A 108 -25.33 69.46 28.88
C MET A 108 -23.83 69.36 29.19
N GLN A 109 -23.34 70.07 30.21
CA GLN A 109 -21.93 69.99 30.63
C GLN A 109 -21.53 68.60 31.16
N LYS A 110 -22.47 67.86 31.78
CA LYS A 110 -22.24 66.45 32.12
C LYS A 110 -22.23 65.56 30.89
N ASN A 111 -23.10 65.81 29.92
CA ASN A 111 -23.19 65.06 28.68
C ASN A 111 -21.90 65.19 27.85
N THR A 112 -21.40 66.41 27.65
CA THR A 112 -20.13 66.62 26.93
C THR A 112 -18.95 65.93 27.61
N SER A 113 -18.89 65.96 28.96
CA SER A 113 -17.85 65.23 29.71
C SER A 113 -17.99 63.70 29.67
N LEU A 114 -19.18 63.18 29.33
CA LEU A 114 -19.37 61.75 29.05
C LEU A 114 -19.02 61.43 27.59
N GLU A 115 -19.36 62.29 26.64
CA GLU A 115 -18.99 62.17 25.22
C GLU A 115 -17.46 62.20 25.03
N GLU A 116 -16.76 63.10 25.72
CA GLU A 116 -15.29 63.15 25.80
C GLU A 116 -14.68 61.82 26.31
N LYS A 117 -15.28 61.25 27.37
CA LYS A 117 -14.82 59.97 27.95
C LYS A 117 -15.14 58.78 27.06
N LEU A 118 -16.27 58.79 26.38
CA LEU A 118 -16.64 57.76 25.40
C LEU A 118 -15.69 57.80 24.20
N SER A 119 -15.33 58.98 23.68
CA SER A 119 -14.31 59.11 22.63
C SER A 119 -12.95 58.57 23.11
N TYR A 120 -12.49 58.95 24.31
CA TYR A 120 -11.23 58.45 24.86
C TYR A 120 -11.22 56.92 25.02
N LEU A 121 -12.32 56.33 25.49
CA LEU A 121 -12.43 54.87 25.65
C LEU A 121 -12.54 54.14 24.30
N ASP A 122 -13.22 54.72 23.31
CA ASP A 122 -13.30 54.21 21.94
C ASP A 122 -11.93 54.26 21.24
N ASP A 123 -11.18 55.36 21.39
CA ASP A 123 -9.83 55.48 20.85
C ASP A 123 -8.82 54.55 21.56
N ALA A 124 -8.93 54.37 22.87
CA ALA A 124 -8.16 53.37 23.62
C ALA A 124 -8.51 51.94 23.18
N LEU A 125 -9.79 51.64 22.95
CA LEU A 125 -10.25 50.34 22.46
C LEU A 125 -9.74 50.05 21.04
N LYS A 126 -9.78 51.04 20.13
CA LYS A 126 -9.19 50.94 18.79
C LYS A 126 -7.70 50.59 18.87
N GLU A 127 -6.96 51.24 19.75
CA GLU A 127 -5.51 51.00 19.91
C GLU A 127 -5.24 49.60 20.50
N CYS A 128 -5.98 49.15 21.53
CA CYS A 128 -5.88 47.79 22.04
C CYS A 128 -6.21 46.73 20.96
N VAL A 129 -7.25 46.96 20.16
CA VAL A 129 -7.61 46.08 19.02
C VAL A 129 -6.53 46.12 17.92
N ARG A 130 -5.90 47.26 17.68
CA ARG A 130 -4.78 47.40 16.73
C ARG A 130 -3.55 46.62 17.21
N GLN A 131 -3.19 46.74 18.49
CA GLN A 131 -2.08 46.00 19.10
C GLN A 131 -2.33 44.49 19.10
N LEU A 132 -3.55 44.04 19.41
CA LEU A 132 -3.92 42.62 19.36
C LEU A 132 -3.82 42.05 17.93
N ARG A 133 -4.28 42.82 16.92
CA ARG A 133 -4.13 42.44 15.50
C ARG A 133 -2.67 42.35 15.09
N GLN A 134 -1.86 43.36 15.41
CA GLN A 134 -0.43 43.38 15.11
C GLN A 134 0.30 42.21 15.77
N SER A 135 0.07 41.98 17.07
CA SER A 135 0.68 40.85 17.80
C SER A 135 0.29 39.50 17.19
N LYS A 136 -0.98 39.33 16.80
CA LYS A 136 -1.43 38.12 16.09
C LYS A 136 -0.72 37.96 14.73
N GLU A 137 -0.61 39.04 13.96
CA GLU A 137 0.05 39.05 12.64
C GLU A 137 1.54 38.71 12.75
N GLU A 138 2.26 39.31 13.69
CA GLU A 138 3.66 38.99 13.99
C GLU A 138 3.86 37.54 14.46
N GLN A 139 2.91 36.95 15.20
CA GLN A 139 2.99 35.55 15.61
C GLN A 139 2.67 34.59 14.44
N VAL A 140 1.73 34.95 13.56
CA VAL A 140 1.47 34.20 12.32
C VAL A 140 2.68 34.24 11.39
N GLU A 141 3.35 35.39 11.25
CA GLU A 141 4.60 35.52 10.50
C GLU A 141 5.71 34.64 11.08
N LYS A 142 5.95 34.69 12.39
CA LYS A 142 6.95 33.84 13.10
C LYS A 142 6.66 32.34 12.92
N VAL A 143 5.40 31.92 12.99
CA VAL A 143 4.99 30.52 12.76
C VAL A 143 5.19 30.13 11.29
N GLN A 144 4.84 31.00 10.35
CA GLN A 144 5.02 30.76 8.92
C GLN A 144 6.52 30.63 8.56
N ASP A 145 7.38 31.50 9.09
CA ASP A 145 8.84 31.41 8.93
C ASP A 145 9.42 30.14 9.56
N ALA A 146 8.93 29.74 10.74
CA ALA A 146 9.34 28.48 11.38
C ALA A 146 8.95 27.25 10.55
N ILE A 147 7.74 27.24 9.98
CA ILE A 147 7.27 26.21 9.04
C ILE A 147 8.16 26.19 7.79
N ILE A 148 8.35 27.34 7.13
CA ILE A 148 9.18 27.46 5.92
C ILE A 148 10.62 26.99 6.18
N LYS A 149 11.20 27.34 7.33
CA LYS A 149 12.52 26.87 7.73
C LYS A 149 12.54 25.35 7.90
N LYS A 150 11.55 24.78 8.61
CA LYS A 150 11.44 23.33 8.80
C LYS A 150 11.21 22.57 7.50
N THR A 151 10.42 23.11 6.57
CA THR A 151 10.22 22.55 5.23
C THR A 151 11.57 22.44 4.49
N ARG A 152 12.39 23.50 4.49
CA ARG A 152 13.73 23.47 3.89
C ARG A 152 14.69 22.48 4.56
N GLU A 153 14.62 22.35 5.89
CA GLU A 153 15.40 21.35 6.64
C GLU A 153 15.00 19.92 6.21
N TRP A 154 13.70 19.64 6.09
CA TRP A 154 13.19 18.34 5.60
C TRP A 154 13.50 18.09 4.12
N GLU A 155 13.38 19.09 3.25
CA GLU A 155 13.76 19.00 1.83
C GLU A 155 15.26 18.68 1.68
N SER A 156 16.11 19.32 2.48
CA SER A 156 17.55 19.04 2.49
C SER A 156 17.83 17.60 2.92
N GLN A 157 17.23 17.13 4.03
CA GLN A 157 17.40 15.76 4.51
C GLN A 157 16.86 14.72 3.52
N LYS A 158 15.70 15.00 2.89
CA LYS A 158 15.14 14.17 1.83
C LYS A 158 16.12 14.06 0.66
N SER A 159 16.66 15.17 0.17
CA SER A 159 17.61 15.16 -0.95
C SER A 159 18.92 14.41 -0.62
N GLU A 160 19.37 14.44 0.64
CA GLU A 160 20.52 13.65 1.09
C GLU A 160 20.22 12.15 1.13
N LEU A 161 19.03 11.76 1.59
CA LEU A 161 18.59 10.37 1.61
C LEU A 161 18.35 9.83 0.19
N GLU A 162 17.79 10.64 -0.71
CA GLU A 162 17.64 10.30 -2.14
C GLU A 162 19.01 10.13 -2.82
N ALA A 163 19.97 11.02 -2.55
CA ALA A 163 21.35 10.87 -3.04
C ALA A 163 22.00 9.57 -2.52
N ARG A 164 21.93 9.29 -1.21
CA ARG A 164 22.42 8.04 -0.60
C ARG A 164 21.74 6.79 -1.18
N PHE A 165 20.46 6.87 -1.54
CA PHE A 165 19.75 5.77 -2.20
C PHE A 165 20.30 5.52 -3.61
N THR A 166 20.50 6.57 -4.43
CA THR A 166 21.08 6.43 -5.78
C THR A 166 22.53 5.92 -5.75
N GLU A 167 23.34 6.36 -4.78
CA GLU A 167 24.68 5.85 -4.52
C GLU A 167 24.64 4.34 -4.23
N LEU A 168 23.82 3.91 -3.26
CA LEU A 168 23.67 2.48 -2.91
C LEU A 168 23.12 1.62 -4.07
N GLN A 169 22.21 2.16 -4.89
CA GLN A 169 21.73 1.50 -6.09
C GLN A 169 22.88 1.29 -7.09
N SER A 170 23.66 2.33 -7.38
CA SER A 170 24.81 2.21 -8.31
C SER A 170 25.88 1.23 -7.80
N GLN A 171 26.12 1.17 -6.48
CA GLN A 171 27.01 0.18 -5.88
C GLN A 171 26.46 -1.25 -5.94
N LEU A 172 25.13 -1.43 -5.93
CA LEU A 172 24.49 -2.73 -6.12
C LEU A 172 24.60 -3.18 -7.58
N GLU A 173 24.34 -2.27 -8.53
CA GLU A 173 24.46 -2.50 -9.97
C GLU A 173 25.91 -2.85 -10.35
N ALA A 174 26.91 -2.07 -9.92
CA ALA A 174 28.32 -2.40 -10.15
C ALA A 174 28.74 -3.75 -9.55
N LYS A 175 28.15 -4.16 -8.41
CA LYS A 175 28.38 -5.50 -7.83
C LYS A 175 27.71 -6.61 -8.63
N THR A 176 26.51 -6.41 -9.16
CA THR A 176 25.86 -7.42 -10.02
C THR A 176 26.55 -7.52 -11.37
N GLU A 177 27.03 -6.42 -11.97
CA GLU A 177 27.88 -6.44 -13.16
C GLU A 177 29.18 -7.21 -12.92
N SER A 178 29.89 -6.93 -11.81
CA SER A 178 31.11 -7.65 -11.44
C SER A 178 30.86 -9.15 -11.20
N TYR A 179 29.75 -9.51 -10.54
CA TYR A 179 29.36 -10.90 -10.31
C TYR A 179 28.99 -11.62 -11.61
N ASN A 180 28.26 -10.95 -12.50
CA ASN A 180 27.91 -11.47 -13.82
C ASN A 180 29.15 -11.66 -14.71
N GLY A 181 30.11 -10.74 -14.66
CA GLY A 181 31.40 -10.87 -15.33
C GLY A 181 32.20 -12.08 -14.84
N PHE A 182 32.31 -12.25 -13.51
CA PHE A 182 32.95 -13.43 -12.91
C PHE A 182 32.25 -14.74 -13.30
N ASN A 183 30.91 -14.78 -13.25
CA ASN A 183 30.13 -15.93 -13.68
C ASN A 183 30.35 -16.25 -15.17
N HIS A 184 30.40 -15.24 -16.04
CA HIS A 184 30.65 -15.43 -17.46
C HIS A 184 32.07 -15.98 -17.72
N GLU A 185 33.09 -15.48 -17.02
CA GLU A 185 34.44 -16.04 -17.07
C GLU A 185 34.47 -17.50 -16.59
N LEU A 186 33.77 -17.80 -15.48
CA LEU A 186 33.66 -19.15 -14.93
C LEU A 186 32.97 -20.11 -15.92
N CYS A 187 31.85 -19.69 -16.52
CA CYS A 187 31.14 -20.44 -17.54
C CYS A 187 32.02 -20.70 -18.77
N SER A 188 32.78 -19.71 -19.25
CA SER A 188 33.69 -19.89 -20.38
C SER A 188 34.78 -20.93 -20.08
N LYS A 189 35.31 -20.95 -18.84
CA LYS A 189 36.28 -21.95 -18.40
C LYS A 189 35.66 -23.35 -18.35
N VAL A 190 34.45 -23.49 -17.79
CA VAL A 190 33.71 -24.76 -17.81
C VAL A 190 33.50 -25.24 -19.24
N GLU A 191 33.03 -24.39 -20.16
CA GLU A 191 32.80 -24.74 -21.56
C GLU A 191 34.10 -25.18 -22.28
N THR A 192 35.24 -24.54 -22.00
CA THR A 192 36.54 -25.01 -22.54
C THR A 192 36.95 -26.38 -21.99
N LEU A 193 36.78 -26.61 -20.68
CA LEU A 193 37.09 -27.89 -20.05
C LEU A 193 36.16 -29.02 -20.51
N GLU A 194 34.88 -28.72 -20.79
CA GLU A 194 33.93 -29.67 -21.37
C GLU A 194 34.32 -30.07 -22.79
N LYS A 195 34.76 -29.11 -23.62
CA LYS A 195 35.28 -29.36 -24.97
C LYS A 195 36.57 -30.20 -24.95
N GLU A 196 37.48 -29.93 -24.02
CA GLU A 196 38.68 -30.77 -23.82
C GLU A 196 38.32 -32.18 -23.33
N ASN A 197 37.39 -32.31 -22.38
CA ASN A 197 36.92 -33.59 -21.85
C ASN A 197 36.23 -34.44 -22.94
N ALA A 198 35.42 -33.81 -23.81
CA ALA A 198 34.86 -34.45 -25.00
C ALA A 198 35.96 -34.92 -25.97
N SER A 199 36.94 -34.05 -26.27
CA SER A 199 38.09 -34.42 -27.12
C SER A 199 38.89 -35.60 -26.55
N LEU A 200 39.10 -35.64 -25.23
CA LEU A 200 39.79 -36.73 -24.54
C LEU A 200 38.98 -38.03 -24.54
N LYS A 201 37.65 -37.97 -24.39
CA LYS A 201 36.77 -39.15 -24.53
C LYS A 201 36.85 -39.77 -25.92
N VAL A 202 36.81 -38.95 -26.98
CA VAL A 202 36.95 -39.43 -28.38
C VAL A 202 38.32 -40.07 -28.62
N LYS A 203 39.40 -39.50 -28.06
CA LYS A 203 40.74 -40.10 -28.11
C LYS A 203 40.82 -41.43 -27.35
N LEU A 204 40.13 -41.54 -26.21
CA LEU A 204 40.10 -42.75 -25.40
C LEU A 204 39.33 -43.89 -26.08
N THR A 205 38.18 -43.60 -26.72
CA THR A 205 37.41 -44.60 -27.47
C THR A 205 38.18 -45.08 -28.69
N ALA A 206 38.75 -44.17 -29.48
CA ALA A 206 39.58 -44.53 -30.64
C ALA A 206 40.78 -45.42 -30.25
N LEU A 207 41.50 -45.09 -29.18
CA LEU A 207 42.61 -45.93 -28.68
C LEU A 207 42.14 -47.31 -28.18
N THR A 208 40.93 -47.39 -27.64
CA THR A 208 40.32 -48.65 -27.18
C THR A 208 39.94 -49.54 -28.36
N GLU A 209 39.42 -48.95 -29.43
CA GLU A 209 39.09 -49.61 -30.69
C GLU A 209 40.36 -50.11 -31.40
N ASP A 210 41.42 -49.29 -31.46
CA ASP A 210 42.73 -49.67 -32.01
C ASP A 210 43.32 -50.89 -31.26
N LEU A 211 43.27 -50.89 -29.92
CA LEU A 211 43.69 -52.03 -29.10
C LEU A 211 42.83 -53.28 -29.32
N HIS A 212 41.53 -53.13 -29.57
CA HIS A 212 40.65 -54.24 -29.92
C HIS A 212 41.00 -54.83 -31.29
N VAL A 213 41.24 -54.00 -32.31
CA VAL A 213 41.71 -54.44 -33.63
C VAL A 213 43.05 -55.18 -33.51
N ARG A 214 44.04 -54.62 -32.80
CA ARG A 214 45.34 -55.28 -32.56
C ARG A 214 45.21 -56.65 -31.86
N THR A 215 44.24 -56.79 -30.96
CA THR A 215 43.94 -58.06 -30.29
C THR A 215 43.37 -59.09 -31.29
N LEU A 216 42.43 -58.67 -32.13
CA LEU A 216 41.86 -59.53 -33.18
C LEU A 216 42.89 -59.93 -34.25
N GLU A 217 43.79 -59.02 -34.64
CA GLU A 217 44.93 -59.31 -35.51
C GLU A 217 45.86 -60.37 -34.90
N MET A 218 46.19 -60.23 -33.61
CA MET A 218 47.03 -61.18 -32.90
C MET A 218 46.35 -62.56 -32.81
N ASP A 219 45.06 -62.63 -32.49
CA ASP A 219 44.29 -63.88 -32.47
C ASP A 219 44.17 -64.53 -33.86
N LEU A 220 44.06 -63.75 -34.93
CA LEU A 220 44.10 -64.26 -36.30
C LEU A 220 45.49 -64.80 -36.67
N SER A 221 46.55 -64.09 -36.29
CA SER A 221 47.95 -64.50 -36.50
C SER A 221 48.29 -65.79 -35.74
N ILE A 222 47.87 -65.90 -34.48
CA ILE A 222 48.01 -67.14 -33.68
C ILE A 222 47.28 -68.31 -34.35
N ARG A 223 46.03 -68.12 -34.80
CA ARG A 223 45.27 -69.16 -35.52
C ARG A 223 45.91 -69.53 -36.86
N ALA A 224 46.53 -68.59 -37.57
CA ALA A 224 47.29 -68.86 -38.80
C ALA A 224 48.57 -69.67 -38.50
N ALA A 225 49.34 -69.28 -37.49
CA ALA A 225 50.54 -70.01 -37.05
C ALA A 225 50.20 -71.43 -36.55
N GLU A 226 49.12 -71.59 -35.78
CA GLU A 226 48.62 -72.89 -35.36
C GLU A 226 48.22 -73.78 -36.54
N THR A 227 47.50 -73.26 -37.52
CA THR A 227 47.04 -74.05 -38.67
C THR A 227 48.18 -74.41 -39.61
N ALA A 228 49.13 -73.50 -39.85
CA ALA A 228 50.38 -73.80 -40.54
C ALA A 228 51.21 -74.87 -39.79
N SER A 229 51.33 -74.77 -38.47
CA SER A 229 52.03 -75.76 -37.64
C SER A 229 51.35 -77.14 -37.69
N LYS A 230 50.02 -77.20 -37.61
CA LYS A 230 49.23 -78.44 -37.77
C LYS A 230 49.45 -79.07 -39.15
N GLN A 231 49.47 -78.27 -40.22
CA GLN A 231 49.77 -78.72 -41.58
C GLN A 231 51.21 -79.22 -41.73
N HIS A 232 52.20 -78.49 -41.20
CA HIS A 232 53.61 -78.92 -41.19
C HIS A 232 53.79 -80.24 -40.44
N LEU A 233 53.15 -80.40 -39.28
CA LEU A 233 53.20 -81.63 -38.49
C LEU A 233 52.61 -82.83 -39.27
N GLU A 234 51.53 -82.62 -40.04
CA GLU A 234 50.99 -83.66 -40.91
C GLU A 234 51.86 -83.92 -42.15
N GLY A 235 52.47 -82.88 -42.73
CA GLY A 235 53.48 -83.00 -43.78
C GLY A 235 54.68 -83.83 -43.34
N ILE A 236 55.21 -83.57 -42.13
CA ILE A 236 56.28 -84.36 -41.50
C ILE A 236 55.83 -85.82 -41.27
N LYS A 237 54.60 -86.06 -40.79
CA LYS A 237 54.05 -87.42 -40.65
C LYS A 237 53.94 -88.16 -41.99
N LYS A 238 53.58 -87.47 -43.09
CA LYS A 238 53.55 -88.04 -44.45
C LYS A 238 54.96 -88.30 -44.98
N MET A 239 55.87 -87.35 -44.81
CA MET A 239 57.28 -87.47 -45.19
C MET A 239 57.96 -88.64 -44.46
N ALA A 240 57.75 -88.80 -43.15
CA ALA A 240 58.33 -89.90 -42.37
C ALA A 240 57.83 -91.29 -42.83
N LYS A 241 56.58 -91.41 -43.29
CA LYS A 241 56.05 -92.63 -43.93
C LYS A 241 56.74 -92.91 -45.25
N LEU A 242 56.77 -91.93 -46.16
CA LEU A 242 57.44 -92.04 -47.45
C LEU A 242 58.94 -92.31 -47.30
N GLU A 243 59.60 -91.74 -46.29
CA GLU A 243 61.01 -92.01 -46.02
C GLU A 243 61.22 -93.42 -45.48
N ALA A 244 60.34 -93.93 -44.62
CA ALA A 244 60.36 -95.33 -44.18
C ALA A 244 60.18 -96.29 -45.37
N GLU A 245 59.23 -96.01 -46.27
CA GLU A 245 59.07 -96.75 -47.54
C GLU A 245 60.32 -96.66 -48.43
N CYS A 246 60.92 -95.48 -48.59
CA CYS A 246 62.17 -95.29 -49.32
C CYS A 246 63.39 -95.96 -48.66
N ARG A 247 63.41 -96.15 -47.33
CA ARG A 247 64.40 -96.97 -46.63
C ARG A 247 64.14 -98.46 -46.90
N SER A 248 62.89 -98.92 -46.84
CA SER A 248 62.50 -100.30 -47.17
C SER A 248 62.78 -100.67 -48.64
N LEU A 249 62.56 -99.74 -49.58
CA LEU A 249 62.92 -99.92 -51.00
C LEU A 249 64.44 -99.99 -51.20
N ARG A 250 65.22 -99.11 -50.56
CA ARG A 250 66.69 -99.20 -50.58
C ARG A 250 67.20 -100.52 -49.99
N ALA A 251 66.61 -100.99 -48.88
CA ALA A 251 66.93 -102.30 -48.30
C ALA A 251 66.54 -103.47 -49.23
N ARG A 252 65.44 -103.36 -50.00
CA ARG A 252 65.05 -104.37 -51.00
C ARG A 252 65.95 -104.36 -52.25
N ILE A 253 66.59 -103.23 -52.57
CA ILE A 253 67.58 -103.12 -53.66
C ILE A 253 68.94 -103.72 -53.23
N GLN A 254 69.31 -103.60 -51.95
CA GLN A 254 70.57 -104.14 -51.42
C GLN A 254 70.50 -105.64 -51.08
N LYS A 255 70.68 -106.49 -52.10
CA LYS A 255 71.46 -107.73 -51.90
C LYS A 255 72.96 -107.37 -51.89
N PRO A 256 73.80 -108.10 -51.14
CA PRO A 256 75.17 -107.67 -50.88
C PRO A 256 76.10 -107.83 -52.08
N SER A 257 76.79 -106.76 -52.42
CA SER A 257 78.04 -106.77 -53.19
C SER A 257 79.00 -105.74 -52.59
N LEU A 258 80.31 -105.97 -52.72
CA LEU A 258 81.36 -105.32 -51.94
C LEU A 258 81.93 -104.04 -52.59
N SER A 259 82.63 -103.27 -51.75
CA SER A 259 83.91 -102.57 -51.99
C SER A 259 83.98 -101.09 -52.37
N SER A 260 85.09 -100.52 -51.89
CA SER A 260 85.82 -99.29 -52.29
C SER A 260 85.39 -97.94 -51.74
N ASP A 261 86.33 -97.29 -51.05
CA ASP A 261 86.41 -95.85 -50.80
C ASP A 261 86.58 -95.05 -52.10
N GLN A 262 86.20 -93.77 -52.06
CA GLN A 262 87.02 -92.68 -52.58
C GLN A 262 86.68 -91.38 -51.83
N ARG A 263 87.69 -90.58 -51.43
CA ARG A 263 87.51 -89.28 -50.76
C ARG A 263 87.67 -88.13 -51.76
N PHE A 264 86.79 -87.13 -51.69
CA PHE A 264 87.03 -85.73 -52.08
C PHE A 264 86.05 -84.85 -51.27
N ILE A 265 86.28 -83.59 -50.90
CA ILE A 265 87.44 -82.78 -50.49
C ILE A 265 86.84 -81.37 -50.26
N CYS A 266 87.14 -80.72 -49.12
CA CYS A 266 86.99 -79.27 -48.86
C CYS A 266 85.59 -78.59 -48.96
N ASN A 267 85.39 -77.36 -48.48
CA ASN A 267 85.90 -76.61 -47.30
C ASN A 267 85.18 -75.21 -47.23
N SER A 268 85.25 -74.51 -46.09
CA SER A 268 85.07 -73.03 -45.97
C SER A 268 83.66 -72.44 -46.28
N LEU A 269 83.30 -71.19 -45.94
CA LEU A 269 84.00 -70.10 -45.24
C LEU A 269 83.00 -69.26 -44.36
N TYR A 270 83.50 -68.18 -43.75
CA TYR A 270 82.77 -66.98 -43.26
C TYR A 270 81.70 -66.47 -44.25
N GLY A 271 80.73 -65.62 -43.89
CA GLY A 271 80.43 -64.98 -42.59
C GLY A 271 79.92 -63.53 -42.75
N GLU A 272 79.29 -63.02 -41.68
CA GLU A 272 79.38 -61.62 -41.19
C GLU A 272 78.98 -60.39 -42.05
N SER A 273 77.79 -59.83 -41.71
CA SER A 273 77.52 -58.39 -41.48
C SER A 273 77.07 -57.40 -42.58
N LEU A 274 76.21 -56.46 -42.10
CA LEU A 274 76.13 -55.01 -42.38
C LEU A 274 75.48 -54.41 -43.65
N THR A 275 74.92 -53.20 -43.41
CA THR A 275 74.33 -52.19 -44.32
C THR A 275 73.06 -52.59 -45.10
N ASP A 276 72.13 -51.71 -45.53
CA ASP A 276 71.61 -50.37 -45.15
C ASP A 276 71.13 -49.63 -46.42
N SER A 277 69.95 -48.99 -46.33
CA SER A 277 69.52 -47.81 -47.09
C SER A 277 69.13 -47.84 -48.60
N GLN A 278 68.09 -47.03 -48.88
CA GLN A 278 67.75 -46.27 -50.13
C GLN A 278 66.89 -46.92 -51.26
N SER A 279 65.58 -46.63 -51.19
CA SER A 279 64.83 -45.72 -52.10
C SER A 279 64.56 -46.00 -53.61
N ASP A 280 63.25 -45.90 -53.92
CA ASP A 280 62.61 -45.10 -55.00
C ASP A 280 62.38 -45.66 -56.42
N SER A 281 61.35 -45.10 -57.07
CA SER A 281 60.74 -45.33 -58.40
C SER A 281 59.95 -46.65 -58.59
N GLY A 282 58.70 -46.66 -59.10
CA GLY A 282 57.70 -45.59 -59.21
C GLY A 282 56.97 -45.55 -60.56
N GLU A 283 55.63 -45.47 -60.56
CA GLU A 283 54.83 -45.16 -61.76
C GLU A 283 53.53 -44.39 -61.40
N ARG A 284 52.95 -43.69 -62.37
CA ARG A 284 51.69 -42.90 -62.29
C ARG A 284 50.65 -43.59 -63.21
N LEU A 285 49.33 -43.40 -63.15
CA LEU A 285 48.63 -42.12 -63.20
C LEU A 285 47.10 -42.26 -63.03
N PHE A 286 46.49 -41.45 -62.15
CA PHE A 286 45.07 -41.01 -62.01
C PHE A 286 43.87 -41.98 -62.09
N GLY A 287 42.87 -41.78 -61.19
CA GLY A 287 41.57 -42.46 -61.31
C GLY A 287 40.37 -42.19 -60.36
N LEU A 288 40.40 -41.27 -59.37
CA LEU A 288 39.26 -40.83 -58.49
C LEU A 288 38.49 -41.97 -57.71
N GLU A 289 38.48 -42.09 -56.38
CA GLU A 289 38.03 -41.17 -55.30
C GLU A 289 36.60 -40.60 -55.46
N ASN A 290 35.72 -40.55 -54.45
CA ASN A 290 35.66 -41.18 -53.10
C ASN A 290 34.18 -41.14 -52.59
N GLU A 291 33.79 -41.90 -51.56
CA GLU A 291 32.40 -42.03 -51.08
C GLU A 291 32.22 -41.96 -49.54
N LEU A 292 30.99 -41.62 -49.11
CA LEU A 292 30.37 -41.72 -47.76
C LEU A 292 30.74 -40.80 -46.55
N SER A 293 29.73 -40.00 -46.15
CA SER A 293 29.19 -39.70 -44.79
C SER A 293 30.09 -39.08 -43.68
N VAL A 294 29.92 -37.83 -43.19
CA VAL A 294 28.80 -37.22 -42.41
C VAL A 294 28.52 -37.93 -41.05
N PRO A 295 28.33 -37.26 -39.88
CA PRO A 295 28.26 -35.80 -39.57
C PRO A 295 29.17 -35.26 -38.42
N ASP A 296 29.33 -33.93 -38.34
CA ASP A 296 29.32 -33.03 -37.15
C ASP A 296 30.00 -31.68 -37.51
N SER A 297 29.84 -30.54 -36.83
CA SER A 297 28.76 -29.92 -36.02
C SER A 297 29.09 -28.40 -35.90
N TRP A 298 28.15 -27.54 -35.52
CA TRP A 298 28.25 -26.08 -35.82
C TRP A 298 28.79 -25.18 -34.68
N ALA A 299 29.79 -24.34 -35.01
CA ALA A 299 30.17 -23.08 -34.34
C ALA A 299 31.18 -22.31 -35.22
N SER A 300 31.17 -20.97 -35.39
CA SER A 300 30.23 -19.91 -35.00
C SER A 300 30.47 -18.63 -35.83
N ALA A 301 29.52 -17.68 -35.78
CA ALA A 301 29.57 -16.30 -36.32
C ALA A 301 29.45 -16.15 -37.86
N LEU A 302 28.85 -15.08 -38.42
CA LEU A 302 28.44 -13.78 -37.86
C LEU A 302 26.96 -13.41 -38.12
N ILE A 303 26.31 -12.90 -37.05
CA ILE A 303 25.43 -11.72 -36.96
C ILE A 303 24.67 -11.24 -38.23
N ALA A 304 23.33 -11.31 -38.14
CA ALA A 304 22.28 -10.47 -38.78
C ALA A 304 22.16 -10.45 -40.33
N GLU A 305 20.97 -10.30 -40.94
CA GLU A 305 19.63 -10.01 -40.37
C GLU A 305 18.61 -11.14 -40.61
N LEU A 306 17.78 -11.38 -39.59
CA LEU A 306 16.48 -12.05 -39.64
C LEU A 306 15.37 -10.99 -39.92
N ASP A 307 14.19 -11.29 -40.47
CA ASP A 307 13.76 -12.49 -41.20
C ASP A 307 12.49 -12.24 -42.06
N GLN A 308 12.11 -13.28 -42.81
CA GLN A 308 10.78 -13.69 -43.31
C GLN A 308 9.53 -12.91 -42.82
N PHE A 309 8.67 -12.37 -43.69
CA PHE A 309 7.69 -13.04 -44.60
C PHE A 309 6.43 -13.66 -43.95
N LYS A 310 5.25 -13.25 -44.48
CA LYS A 310 3.95 -13.98 -44.60
C LYS A 310 3.22 -14.38 -43.30
N ASN A 311 1.95 -13.99 -43.12
CA ASN A 311 0.77 -14.62 -43.76
C ASN A 311 -0.41 -13.61 -43.80
N GLU A 312 -1.19 -13.44 -44.87
CA GLU A 312 -2.20 -14.35 -45.46
C GLU A 312 -3.52 -14.45 -44.65
N LYS A 313 -4.54 -13.63 -44.99
CA LYS A 313 -5.93 -14.08 -45.35
C LYS A 313 -6.98 -12.97 -45.62
N SER A 314 -8.01 -13.39 -46.37
CA SER A 314 -9.44 -13.01 -46.34
C SER A 314 -9.96 -11.57 -46.55
N SER A 315 -10.60 -11.41 -47.71
CA SER A 315 -12.03 -11.04 -47.88
C SER A 315 -12.57 -9.66 -47.46
N ALA A 316 -12.89 -8.89 -48.50
CA ALA A 316 -13.81 -7.74 -48.54
C ALA A 316 -15.13 -7.87 -47.75
N ARG A 317 -15.68 -6.71 -47.34
CA ARG A 317 -17.07 -6.31 -47.64
C ARG A 317 -17.38 -4.81 -47.44
N ASN A 318 -18.25 -4.32 -48.33
CA ASN A 318 -19.24 -3.23 -48.19
C ASN A 318 -18.83 -1.76 -48.01
N LEU A 319 -19.42 -0.91 -48.86
CA LEU A 319 -19.57 0.55 -48.75
C LEU A 319 -21.05 0.88 -48.49
N SER A 320 -21.33 1.87 -47.62
CA SER A 320 -22.59 2.64 -47.38
C SER A 320 -22.58 3.12 -45.92
N SER A 321 -23.04 4.30 -45.52
CA SER A 321 -23.51 5.51 -46.20
C SER A 321 -23.31 6.71 -45.25
N PRO A 322 -23.06 7.95 -45.71
CA PRO A 322 -23.32 9.12 -44.87
C PRO A 322 -24.83 9.32 -44.67
N VAL A 323 -25.20 10.06 -43.63
CA VAL A 323 -26.53 10.65 -43.45
C VAL A 323 -26.41 12.16 -43.47
N GLU A 324 -27.27 12.78 -44.27
CA GLU A 324 -27.40 14.21 -44.50
C GLU A 324 -28.23 14.83 -43.37
N ILE A 325 -27.79 15.96 -42.81
CA ILE A 325 -28.52 16.69 -41.76
C ILE A 325 -28.85 18.08 -42.31
N ASP A 326 -30.13 18.28 -42.60
CA ASP A 326 -30.64 19.38 -43.43
C ASP A 326 -30.86 20.67 -42.63
N LEU A 327 -29.78 21.19 -42.04
CA LEU A 327 -29.78 22.36 -41.14
C LEU A 327 -29.84 23.69 -41.93
N MET A 328 -30.81 23.83 -42.83
CA MET A 328 -30.93 25.00 -43.72
C MET A 328 -32.36 25.56 -43.88
N ASP A 329 -33.41 24.76 -43.65
CA ASP A 329 -34.81 25.18 -43.88
C ASP A 329 -35.28 26.29 -42.91
N ASP A 330 -34.85 26.26 -41.63
CA ASP A 330 -35.24 27.23 -40.59
C ASP A 330 -34.91 28.70 -40.98
N PHE A 331 -33.87 28.91 -41.80
CA PHE A 331 -33.48 30.24 -42.26
C PHE A 331 -34.43 30.80 -43.33
N LEU A 332 -35.11 29.94 -44.10
CA LEU A 332 -36.08 30.34 -45.14
C LEU A 332 -37.48 30.62 -44.57
N GLU A 333 -37.80 30.23 -43.33
CA GLU A 333 -38.98 30.77 -42.64
C GLU A 333 -38.73 32.18 -42.09
N MET A 334 -37.55 32.41 -41.50
CA MET A 334 -37.16 33.73 -40.96
C MET A 334 -37.15 34.83 -42.04
N GLU A 335 -36.70 34.52 -43.27
CA GLU A 335 -36.75 35.47 -44.40
C GLU A 335 -38.20 35.79 -44.84
N ARG A 336 -39.12 34.81 -44.78
CA ARG A 336 -40.55 35.05 -45.05
C ARG A 336 -41.23 35.88 -43.97
N LEU A 337 -40.85 35.71 -42.71
CA LEU A 337 -41.39 36.49 -41.58
C LEU A 337 -40.88 37.94 -41.61
N ALA A 338 -39.63 38.17 -42.01
CA ALA A 338 -39.08 39.51 -42.20
C ALA A 338 -39.75 40.29 -43.36
N ALA A 339 -40.32 39.59 -44.36
CA ALA A 339 -40.95 40.18 -45.53
C ALA A 339 -42.43 40.61 -45.34
N LEU A 340 -42.98 40.57 -44.12
CA LEU A 340 -44.43 40.71 -43.86
C LEU A 340 -44.87 41.92 -43.02
N THR A 341 -44.03 42.93 -42.82
CA THR A 341 -44.41 44.18 -42.11
C THR A 341 -44.04 45.48 -42.83
N GLU A 342 -44.31 45.58 -44.13
CA GLU A 342 -44.54 46.87 -44.81
C GLU A 342 -45.88 46.81 -45.57
N VAL A 343 -46.98 47.05 -44.85
CA VAL A 343 -48.32 47.24 -45.45
C VAL A 343 -48.97 48.47 -44.81
N ASP A 344 -49.26 49.46 -45.66
CA ASP A 344 -50.00 50.68 -45.34
C ASP A 344 -51.43 50.35 -44.85
N TYR A 345 -51.92 51.10 -43.84
CA TYR A 345 -53.25 50.95 -43.26
C TYR A 345 -54.04 52.27 -43.21
N GLY A 346 -54.09 52.97 -44.34
CA GLY A 346 -55.11 53.99 -44.60
C GLY A 346 -56.44 53.43 -45.11
N SER A 347 -57.40 53.12 -44.21
CA SER A 347 -58.87 53.00 -44.47
C SER A 347 -59.62 52.62 -43.19
N SER A 348 -60.92 52.86 -43.02
CA SER A 348 -61.97 53.36 -43.94
C SER A 348 -62.72 54.55 -43.28
N SER A 349 -63.22 55.57 -43.98
CA SER A 349 -64.08 55.60 -45.18
C SER A 349 -65.50 55.06 -44.94
N PHE A 350 -66.48 55.97 -44.87
CA PHE A 350 -67.89 55.65 -45.12
C PHE A 350 -68.59 56.88 -45.73
N GLU A 351 -68.48 57.03 -47.05
CA GLU A 351 -69.39 57.88 -47.81
C GLU A 351 -70.67 57.10 -48.15
N HIS A 352 -71.81 57.77 -48.09
CA HIS A 352 -73.00 57.42 -48.87
C HIS A 352 -73.74 58.71 -49.24
N GLU A 353 -73.90 58.95 -50.53
CA GLU A 353 -74.84 59.93 -51.05
C GLU A 353 -76.29 59.47 -50.79
N ALA A 354 -77.20 60.42 -50.62
CA ALA A 354 -78.61 60.25 -50.94
C ALA A 354 -79.25 61.62 -51.17
N ASP A 355 -79.75 61.87 -52.38
CA ASP A 355 -80.55 63.05 -52.69
C ASP A 355 -81.84 63.10 -51.84
N LEU A 356 -82.16 64.27 -51.32
CA LEU A 356 -83.55 64.69 -51.10
C LEU A 356 -83.72 66.17 -51.47
N ASP A 357 -83.88 66.40 -52.77
CA ASP A 357 -84.44 67.64 -53.32
C ASP A 357 -85.88 67.82 -52.80
N VAL A 358 -86.19 68.96 -52.16
CA VAL A 358 -87.54 69.53 -52.10
C VAL A 358 -87.53 71.00 -51.66
N ALA A 359 -88.14 71.83 -52.50
CA ALA A 359 -88.76 73.14 -52.19
C ALA A 359 -87.94 74.19 -51.41
N MET A 360 -87.21 75.02 -52.15
CA MET A 360 -87.04 76.44 -51.80
C MET A 360 -88.39 77.19 -51.82
N PRO A 361 -88.88 77.76 -50.70
CA PRO A 361 -89.85 78.84 -50.75
C PRO A 361 -89.09 80.16 -50.89
N ARG A 362 -89.15 80.79 -52.07
CA ARG A 362 -88.69 82.19 -52.22
C ARG A 362 -89.44 83.07 -51.21
N GLN A 363 -88.72 83.77 -50.36
CA GLN A 363 -89.24 85.01 -49.78
C GLN A 363 -88.14 86.03 -49.53
N SER A 364 -88.53 87.29 -49.72
CA SER A 364 -87.66 88.45 -49.76
C SER A 364 -87.09 88.83 -48.40
N SER A 365 -86.03 89.65 -48.43
CA SER A 365 -85.61 90.51 -47.32
C SER A 365 -86.83 91.15 -46.63
N PRO A 366 -86.78 91.27 -45.28
CA PRO A 366 -86.19 92.48 -44.73
C PRO A 366 -84.88 92.24 -43.97
N ARG A 367 -84.24 93.35 -43.59
CA ARG A 367 -83.10 93.41 -42.67
C ARG A 367 -83.34 92.53 -41.43
N SER A 368 -82.57 91.47 -41.25
CA SER A 368 -82.31 90.91 -39.92
C SER A 368 -81.63 92.00 -39.08
N SER A 369 -82.14 92.31 -37.88
CA SER A 369 -81.54 93.33 -37.02
C SER A 369 -80.09 92.97 -36.69
N PRO A 370 -79.18 93.95 -36.46
CA PRO A 370 -77.89 93.67 -35.83
C PRO A 370 -78.01 92.80 -34.57
N GLU A 371 -79.09 92.90 -33.80
CA GLU A 371 -79.41 91.99 -32.69
C GLU A 371 -79.39 90.51 -33.12
N THR A 372 -80.10 90.12 -34.18
CA THR A 372 -80.18 88.71 -34.61
C THR A 372 -78.82 88.13 -35.02
N MET A 373 -77.96 88.91 -35.67
CA MET A 373 -76.59 88.48 -35.98
C MET A 373 -75.74 88.42 -34.70
N ARG A 374 -75.87 89.42 -33.80
CA ARG A 374 -75.19 89.44 -32.49
C ARG A 374 -75.61 88.25 -31.61
N GLN A 375 -76.87 87.81 -31.70
CA GLN A 375 -77.39 86.63 -31.01
C GLN A 375 -76.72 85.34 -31.53
N GLN A 376 -76.57 85.20 -32.85
CA GLN A 376 -75.88 84.05 -33.44
C GLN A 376 -74.37 84.07 -33.18
N MET A 377 -73.74 85.24 -33.19
CA MET A 377 -72.33 85.40 -32.78
C MET A 377 -72.14 84.98 -31.33
N ALA A 378 -72.96 85.46 -30.39
CA ALA A 378 -72.88 85.07 -28.98
C ALA A 378 -73.01 83.55 -28.75
N VAL A 379 -73.91 82.87 -29.49
CA VAL A 379 -74.06 81.40 -29.41
C VAL A 379 -72.85 80.66 -30.01
N LEU A 380 -72.19 81.23 -31.03
CA LEU A 380 -70.95 80.68 -31.58
C LEU A 380 -69.74 80.95 -30.67
N GLU A 381 -69.69 82.12 -30.04
CA GLU A 381 -68.70 82.48 -29.01
C GLU A 381 -68.82 81.57 -27.78
N GLU A 382 -70.04 81.35 -27.27
CA GLU A 382 -70.32 80.37 -26.20
C GLU A 382 -69.91 78.94 -26.60
N LYS A 383 -70.18 78.53 -27.85
CA LYS A 383 -69.75 77.23 -28.36
C LYS A 383 -68.23 77.13 -28.47
N ILE A 384 -67.54 78.18 -28.92
CA ILE A 384 -66.07 78.23 -29.01
C ILE A 384 -65.45 78.18 -27.62
N GLU A 385 -65.98 78.93 -26.65
CA GLU A 385 -65.53 78.88 -25.27
C GLU A 385 -65.72 77.48 -24.67
N LYS A 386 -66.91 76.88 -24.84
CA LYS A 386 -67.16 75.50 -24.41
C LYS A 386 -66.19 74.49 -25.05
N MET A 387 -65.97 74.58 -26.36
CA MET A 387 -65.01 73.70 -27.06
C MET A 387 -63.55 73.96 -26.63
N THR A 388 -63.22 75.18 -26.20
CA THR A 388 -61.88 75.53 -25.70
C THR A 388 -61.65 74.96 -24.29
N ILE A 389 -62.66 75.04 -23.42
CA ILE A 389 -62.66 74.39 -22.10
C ILE A 389 -62.59 72.86 -22.25
N GLU A 390 -63.42 72.29 -23.13
CA GLU A 390 -63.42 70.85 -23.42
C GLU A 390 -62.08 70.38 -24.00
N LYS A 391 -61.48 71.15 -24.91
CA LYS A 391 -60.13 70.90 -25.40
C LYS A 391 -59.09 70.94 -24.27
N GLY A 392 -59.11 71.95 -23.40
CA GLY A 392 -58.17 72.05 -22.27
C GLY A 392 -58.30 70.89 -21.27
N ASN A 393 -59.52 70.41 -21.05
CA ASN A 393 -59.78 69.20 -20.25
C ASN A 393 -59.21 67.93 -20.93
N MET A 394 -59.29 67.83 -22.25
CA MET A 394 -58.67 66.72 -23.00
C MET A 394 -57.14 66.81 -23.01
N GLU A 395 -56.56 68.01 -23.20
CA GLU A 395 -55.11 68.23 -23.17
C GLU A 395 -54.51 67.91 -21.79
N THR A 396 -55.19 68.28 -20.69
CA THR A 396 -54.76 67.90 -19.34
C THR A 396 -54.91 66.40 -19.05
N ALA A 397 -55.95 65.73 -19.56
CA ALA A 397 -56.10 64.28 -19.46
C ALA A 397 -55.00 63.53 -20.27
N ILE A 398 -54.64 64.02 -21.45
CA ILE A 398 -53.54 63.50 -22.27
C ILE A 398 -52.19 63.71 -21.55
N ALA A 399 -51.96 64.87 -20.93
CA ALA A 399 -50.77 65.10 -20.11
C ALA A 399 -50.69 64.14 -18.91
N GLN A 400 -51.81 63.91 -18.21
CA GLN A 400 -51.88 62.99 -17.07
C GLN A 400 -51.59 61.54 -17.48
N THR A 401 -52.19 61.06 -18.57
CA THR A 401 -51.95 59.69 -19.09
C THR A 401 -50.53 59.51 -19.61
N ASN A 402 -49.93 60.54 -20.24
CA ASN A 402 -48.52 60.52 -20.63
C ASN A 402 -47.57 60.46 -19.42
N CYS A 403 -47.87 61.18 -18.32
CA CYS A 403 -47.11 61.08 -17.07
C CYS A 403 -47.23 59.70 -16.40
N GLN A 404 -48.42 59.09 -16.45
CA GLN A 404 -48.63 57.71 -15.96
C GLN A 404 -47.86 56.70 -16.82
N LEU A 405 -47.96 56.79 -18.15
CA LEU A 405 -47.22 55.94 -19.08
C LEU A 405 -45.72 56.07 -18.87
N LYS A 406 -45.17 57.29 -18.77
CA LYS A 406 -43.75 57.51 -18.52
C LYS A 406 -43.29 56.93 -17.17
N THR A 407 -44.14 57.00 -16.15
CA THR A 407 -43.88 56.35 -14.84
C THR A 407 -43.83 54.83 -14.99
N SER A 408 -44.79 54.23 -15.70
CA SER A 408 -44.83 52.79 -15.96
C SER A 408 -43.64 52.31 -16.81
N CYS A 409 -43.25 53.03 -17.86
CA CYS A 409 -42.05 52.73 -18.65
C CYS A 409 -40.77 52.76 -17.80
N ASN A 410 -40.63 53.75 -16.91
CA ASN A 410 -39.48 53.83 -16.01
C ASN A 410 -39.46 52.65 -15.01
N GLN A 411 -40.64 52.20 -14.53
CA GLN A 411 -40.76 51.00 -13.70
C GLN A 411 -40.43 49.71 -14.45
N LEU A 412 -40.83 49.60 -15.73
CA LEU A 412 -40.54 48.45 -16.59
C LEU A 412 -39.03 48.30 -16.81
N VAL A 413 -38.33 49.38 -17.19
CA VAL A 413 -36.86 49.38 -17.35
C VAL A 413 -36.16 49.03 -16.02
N ALA A 414 -36.67 49.49 -14.88
CA ALA A 414 -36.15 49.14 -13.56
C ALA A 414 -36.44 47.68 -13.13
N ALA A 415 -37.42 47.02 -13.73
CA ALA A 415 -37.70 45.59 -13.55
C ALA A 415 -36.85 44.74 -14.51
N GLU A 416 -36.71 45.17 -15.76
CA GLU A 416 -35.85 44.56 -16.79
C GLU A 416 -34.39 44.51 -16.34
N GLY A 417 -33.84 45.61 -15.81
CA GLY A 417 -32.49 45.64 -15.25
C GLY A 417 -32.28 44.66 -14.07
N LYS A 418 -33.32 44.42 -13.26
CA LYS A 418 -33.28 43.40 -12.19
C LYS A 418 -33.34 41.98 -12.77
N LEU A 419 -34.11 41.76 -13.83
CA LEU A 419 -34.19 40.45 -14.51
C LEU A 419 -32.84 40.10 -15.15
N VAL A 420 -32.18 41.05 -15.80
CA VAL A 420 -30.82 40.88 -16.34
C VAL A 420 -29.81 40.55 -15.24
N GLU A 421 -29.85 41.25 -14.11
CA GLU A 421 -28.94 40.98 -12.98
C GLU A 421 -29.22 39.61 -12.33
N LEU A 422 -30.49 39.22 -12.15
CA LEU A 422 -30.85 37.87 -11.68
C LEU A 422 -30.42 36.78 -12.66
N HIS A 423 -30.53 37.02 -13.97
CA HIS A 423 -30.05 36.08 -14.98
C HIS A 423 -28.50 35.97 -14.97
N ARG A 424 -27.79 37.08 -14.76
CA ARG A 424 -26.34 37.09 -14.56
C ARG A 424 -25.93 36.29 -13.31
N GLN A 425 -26.66 36.42 -12.21
CA GLN A 425 -26.42 35.65 -10.98
C GLN A 425 -26.72 34.16 -11.19
N LEU A 426 -27.83 33.82 -11.85
CA LEU A 426 -28.17 32.42 -12.20
C LEU A 426 -27.08 31.76 -13.05
N ASN A 427 -26.54 32.47 -14.04
CA ASN A 427 -25.48 31.95 -14.90
C ASN A 427 -24.15 31.75 -14.14
N LEU A 428 -23.84 32.62 -13.16
CA LEU A 428 -22.69 32.43 -12.27
C LEU A 428 -22.87 31.19 -11.37
N VAL A 429 -24.02 31.06 -10.71
CA VAL A 429 -24.34 29.92 -9.84
C VAL A 429 -24.37 28.60 -10.62
N ASN A 430 -24.85 28.60 -11.88
CA ASN A 430 -24.77 27.43 -12.75
C ASN A 430 -23.32 27.08 -13.12
N GLY A 431 -22.45 28.07 -13.34
CA GLY A 431 -21.02 27.84 -13.55
C GLY A 431 -20.34 27.22 -12.32
N GLU A 432 -20.56 27.81 -11.14
CA GLU A 432 -20.07 27.30 -9.86
C GLU A 432 -20.58 25.87 -9.57
N LYS A 433 -21.87 25.62 -9.84
CA LYS A 433 -22.47 24.28 -9.77
C LYS A 433 -21.75 23.28 -10.68
N HIS A 434 -21.49 23.62 -11.94
CA HIS A 434 -20.82 22.71 -12.87
C HIS A 434 -19.37 22.41 -12.47
N THR A 435 -18.64 23.37 -11.89
CA THR A 435 -17.32 23.06 -11.29
C THR A 435 -17.45 22.10 -10.10
N LEU A 436 -18.44 22.28 -9.23
CA LEU A 436 -18.68 21.37 -8.10
C LEU A 436 -19.16 19.97 -8.54
N GLU A 437 -19.91 19.87 -9.65
CA GLU A 437 -20.30 18.58 -10.25
C GLU A 437 -19.06 17.81 -10.76
N ILE A 438 -18.10 18.50 -11.38
CA ILE A 438 -16.83 17.90 -11.85
C ILE A 438 -15.92 17.52 -10.65
N GLU A 439 -15.82 18.37 -9.63
CA GLU A 439 -15.06 18.06 -8.41
C GLU A 439 -15.66 16.85 -7.66
N LEU A 440 -16.99 16.70 -7.66
CA LEU A 440 -17.69 15.55 -7.10
C LEU A 440 -17.41 14.27 -7.91
N GLU A 441 -17.48 14.31 -9.24
CA GLU A 441 -17.17 13.16 -10.10
C GLU A 441 -15.73 12.67 -9.89
N ILE A 442 -14.78 13.60 -9.77
CA ILE A 442 -13.37 13.30 -9.42
C ILE A 442 -13.26 12.71 -8.01
N ALA A 443 -13.99 13.23 -7.03
CA ALA A 443 -14.00 12.70 -5.66
C ALA A 443 -14.61 11.29 -5.58
N GLU A 444 -15.66 11.01 -6.35
CA GLU A 444 -16.31 9.69 -6.42
C GLU A 444 -15.42 8.66 -7.11
N ALA A 445 -14.76 9.01 -8.22
CA ALA A 445 -13.79 8.13 -8.87
C ALA A 445 -12.60 7.78 -7.95
N ASN A 446 -12.11 8.76 -7.18
CA ASN A 446 -11.08 8.53 -6.17
C ASN A 446 -11.59 7.64 -5.01
N ARG A 447 -12.82 7.84 -4.52
CA ARG A 447 -13.47 6.99 -3.51
C ARG A 447 -13.54 5.54 -3.99
N GLU A 448 -13.87 5.29 -5.25
CA GLU A 448 -13.98 3.93 -5.81
C GLU A 448 -12.62 3.26 -5.98
N LYS A 449 -11.59 4.01 -6.42
CA LYS A 449 -10.20 3.54 -6.43
C LYS A 449 -9.73 3.11 -5.04
N MET A 450 -9.96 3.95 -4.01
CA MET A 450 -9.62 3.61 -2.62
C MET A 450 -10.42 2.39 -2.10
N GLY A 451 -11.66 2.20 -2.56
CA GLY A 451 -12.46 1.00 -2.25
C GLY A 451 -11.83 -0.29 -2.80
N LEU A 452 -11.40 -0.29 -4.06
CA LEU A 452 -10.73 -1.44 -4.68
C LEU A 452 -9.38 -1.77 -4.02
N GLU A 453 -8.61 -0.75 -3.62
CA GLU A 453 -7.37 -0.92 -2.85
C GLU A 453 -7.65 -1.52 -1.47
N LEU A 454 -8.71 -1.07 -0.79
CA LEU A 454 -9.15 -1.60 0.51
C LEU A 454 -9.65 -3.05 0.41
N ASP A 455 -10.42 -3.41 -0.62
CA ASP A 455 -10.87 -4.78 -0.86
C ASP A 455 -9.70 -5.74 -1.16
N THR A 456 -8.70 -5.24 -1.90
CA THR A 456 -7.44 -5.99 -2.17
C THR A 456 -6.69 -6.27 -0.87
N ALA A 457 -6.49 -5.26 -0.02
CA ALA A 457 -5.86 -5.42 1.29
C ALA A 457 -6.63 -6.38 2.22
N HIS A 458 -7.97 -6.38 2.17
CA HIS A 458 -8.79 -7.35 2.91
C HIS A 458 -8.63 -8.80 2.43
N GLU A 459 -8.31 -9.04 1.17
CA GLU A 459 -7.99 -10.37 0.63
C GLU A 459 -6.57 -10.82 1.04
N GLU A 460 -5.59 -9.92 0.98
CA GLU A 460 -4.23 -10.17 1.47
C GLU A 460 -4.21 -10.51 2.98
N ILE A 461 -4.92 -9.73 3.81
CA ILE A 461 -5.10 -10.02 5.24
C ILE A 461 -5.73 -11.40 5.46
N ARG A 462 -6.58 -11.88 4.54
CA ARG A 462 -7.21 -13.20 4.61
C ARG A 462 -6.22 -14.33 4.29
N ASP A 463 -5.37 -14.16 3.28
CA ASP A 463 -4.26 -15.09 2.98
C ASP A 463 -3.24 -15.13 4.12
N PHE A 464 -2.80 -13.96 4.63
CA PHE A 464 -1.90 -13.89 5.78
C PHE A 464 -2.49 -14.60 7.01
N LYS A 465 -3.79 -14.42 7.29
CA LYS A 465 -4.48 -15.13 8.37
C LYS A 465 -4.55 -16.65 8.14
N TYR A 466 -4.79 -17.10 6.91
CA TYR A 466 -4.74 -18.53 6.57
C TYR A 466 -3.32 -19.11 6.75
N ARG A 467 -2.29 -18.39 6.30
CA ARG A 467 -0.87 -18.78 6.42
C ARG A 467 -0.37 -18.78 7.86
N LEU A 468 -0.84 -17.84 8.69
CA LEU A 468 -0.58 -17.82 10.13
C LEU A 468 -1.17 -19.04 10.82
N ASN A 469 -2.45 -19.37 10.57
CA ASN A 469 -3.07 -20.58 11.12
C ASN A 469 -2.32 -21.87 10.68
N LEU A 470 -1.81 -21.91 9.45
CA LEU A 470 -1.03 -23.03 8.92
C LEU A 470 0.40 -23.10 9.51
N LEU A 471 0.99 -21.96 9.88
CA LEU A 471 2.24 -21.90 10.62
C LEU A 471 2.05 -22.33 12.08
N GLU A 472 1.04 -21.79 12.77
CA GLU A 472 0.68 -22.15 14.14
C GLU A 472 0.45 -23.67 14.28
N LYS A 473 -0.33 -24.26 13.36
CA LYS A 473 -0.54 -25.72 13.33
C LYS A 473 0.76 -26.51 13.18
N ARG A 474 1.71 -26.06 12.36
CA ARG A 474 3.03 -26.70 12.21
C ARG A 474 3.89 -26.52 13.46
N VAL A 475 3.85 -25.36 14.11
CA VAL A 475 4.54 -25.15 15.40
C VAL A 475 3.97 -26.07 16.49
N GLU A 476 2.65 -26.30 16.51
CA GLU A 476 2.01 -27.25 17.43
C GLU A 476 2.37 -28.72 17.12
N GLU A 477 2.57 -29.06 15.85
CA GLU A 477 3.07 -30.38 15.42
C GLU A 477 4.55 -30.60 15.75
N GLU A 478 5.37 -29.54 15.73
CA GLU A 478 6.80 -29.59 16.07
C GLU A 478 7.08 -29.57 17.60
N LYS A 479 6.24 -28.91 18.42
CA LYS A 479 6.37 -28.91 19.89
C LYS A 479 6.61 -30.31 20.50
N PRO A 480 5.81 -31.37 20.21
CA PRO A 480 6.06 -32.70 20.75
C PRO A 480 7.31 -33.38 20.16
N LEU A 481 7.74 -33.02 18.93
CA LEU A 481 8.98 -33.52 18.34
C LEU A 481 10.21 -32.89 19.01
N SER A 482 10.19 -31.57 19.23
CA SER A 482 11.19 -30.83 20.00
C SER A 482 11.31 -31.37 21.43
N LYS A 483 10.19 -31.58 22.12
CA LYS A 483 10.20 -32.22 23.45
C LYS A 483 10.80 -33.63 23.41
N LYS A 484 10.39 -34.48 22.46
CA LYS A 484 10.95 -35.82 22.29
C LYS A 484 12.44 -35.81 21.98
N PHE A 485 12.94 -34.75 21.34
CA PHE A 485 14.37 -34.53 21.10
C PHE A 485 15.11 -34.12 22.38
N THR A 486 14.58 -33.17 23.17
CA THR A 486 15.18 -32.80 24.48
C THR A 486 15.17 -33.99 25.45
N ASP A 487 14.07 -34.73 25.52
CA ASP A 487 13.94 -35.94 26.33
C ASP A 487 15.00 -36.97 25.89
N ARG A 488 15.24 -37.14 24.58
CA ARG A 488 16.31 -38.03 24.06
C ARG A 488 17.71 -37.53 24.43
N CYS A 489 18.00 -36.23 24.35
CA CYS A 489 19.30 -35.67 24.72
C CYS A 489 19.61 -35.96 26.21
N GLN A 490 18.68 -35.65 27.11
CA GLN A 490 18.82 -35.92 28.55
C GLN A 490 19.03 -37.40 28.85
N ASN A 491 18.31 -38.30 28.15
CA ASN A 491 18.52 -39.74 28.32
C ASN A 491 19.90 -40.21 27.83
N MET A 492 20.45 -39.64 26.75
CA MET A 492 21.80 -39.97 26.27
C MET A 492 22.90 -39.43 27.20
N GLU A 493 22.68 -38.28 27.83
CA GLU A 493 23.56 -37.67 28.83
C GLU A 493 23.64 -38.54 30.09
N VAL A 494 22.48 -38.92 30.65
CA VAL A 494 22.39 -39.84 31.80
C VAL A 494 22.92 -41.27 31.49
N ASP A 495 22.77 -41.76 30.25
CA ASP A 495 23.37 -43.03 29.80
C ASP A 495 24.88 -42.91 29.48
N ALA A 496 25.45 -41.71 29.40
CA ALA A 496 26.88 -41.47 29.31
C ALA A 496 27.49 -41.39 30.72
N GLU A 497 26.93 -40.56 31.61
CA GLU A 497 27.29 -40.47 33.03
C GLU A 497 27.29 -41.86 33.70
N ARG A 498 26.26 -42.69 33.43
CA ARG A 498 26.19 -44.05 33.98
C ARG A 498 27.38 -44.93 33.55
N LYS A 499 27.82 -44.82 32.30
CA LYS A 499 28.94 -45.62 31.76
C LYS A 499 30.28 -45.14 32.28
N GLU A 500 30.43 -43.84 32.48
CA GLU A 500 31.60 -43.25 33.13
C GLU A 500 31.71 -43.78 34.57
N MET A 501 30.65 -43.64 35.37
CA MET A 501 30.55 -44.21 36.73
C MET A 501 30.76 -45.74 36.78
N GLU A 502 30.24 -46.49 35.80
CA GLU A 502 30.42 -47.95 35.72
C GLU A 502 31.89 -48.32 35.40
N SER A 503 32.56 -47.54 34.55
CA SER A 503 34.00 -47.70 34.25
C SER A 503 34.92 -47.28 35.40
N GLU A 504 34.59 -46.20 36.13
CA GLU A 504 35.29 -45.81 37.35
C GLU A 504 35.16 -46.89 38.43
N HIS A 505 33.96 -47.44 38.61
CA HIS A 505 33.68 -48.53 39.54
C HIS A 505 34.46 -49.80 39.19
N GLU A 506 34.51 -50.20 37.91
CA GLU A 506 35.28 -51.37 37.47
C GLU A 506 36.81 -51.13 37.60
N SER A 507 37.29 -49.90 37.34
CA SER A 507 38.68 -49.50 37.62
C SER A 507 39.00 -49.57 39.13
N ALA A 508 38.13 -49.05 39.98
CA ALA A 508 38.29 -49.09 41.44
C ALA A 508 38.27 -50.53 42.00
N TYR A 509 37.51 -51.45 41.39
CA TYR A 509 37.58 -52.89 41.70
C TYR A 509 38.91 -53.53 41.24
N GLY A 510 39.42 -53.13 40.08
CA GLY A 510 40.76 -53.50 39.61
C GLY A 510 41.88 -53.01 40.54
N GLU A 511 41.79 -51.77 41.02
CA GLU A 511 42.71 -51.21 42.01
C GLU A 511 42.57 -51.90 43.36
N HIS A 512 41.35 -52.14 43.86
CA HIS A 512 41.14 -52.85 45.13
C HIS A 512 41.72 -54.27 45.09
N THR A 513 41.50 -55.03 44.02
CA THR A 513 42.05 -56.39 43.90
C THR A 513 43.59 -56.37 43.82
N ASN A 514 44.17 -55.45 43.05
CA ASN A 514 45.62 -55.25 43.00
C ASN A 514 46.20 -54.81 44.37
N LEU A 515 45.53 -53.91 45.10
CA LEU A 515 45.91 -53.52 46.46
C LEU A 515 45.80 -54.67 47.45
N GLN A 516 44.80 -55.54 47.30
CA GLN A 516 44.61 -56.73 48.12
C GLN A 516 45.71 -57.78 47.88
N ASP A 517 46.08 -58.04 46.63
CA ASP A 517 47.20 -58.92 46.26
C ASP A 517 48.54 -58.36 46.74
N ASN A 518 48.78 -57.05 46.58
CA ASN A 518 49.98 -56.39 47.12
C ASN A 518 50.01 -56.42 48.66
N THR A 519 48.87 -56.27 49.33
CA THR A 519 48.78 -56.38 50.79
C THR A 519 49.16 -57.79 51.24
N TYR A 520 48.60 -58.83 50.60
CA TYR A 520 48.93 -60.22 50.86
C TYR A 520 50.43 -60.52 50.64
N PHE A 521 51.01 -60.03 49.53
CA PHE A 521 52.44 -60.19 49.25
C PHE A 521 53.32 -59.44 50.27
N LEU A 522 52.91 -58.26 50.70
CA LEU A 522 53.60 -57.49 51.74
C LEU A 522 53.49 -58.15 53.12
N GLU A 523 52.33 -58.71 53.50
CA GLU A 523 52.16 -59.44 54.77
C GLU A 523 53.13 -60.63 54.87
N VAL A 524 53.24 -61.42 53.79
CA VAL A 524 54.23 -62.51 53.69
C VAL A 524 55.66 -61.97 53.81
N GLY A 525 56.01 -60.93 53.03
CA GLY A 525 57.35 -60.33 53.06
C GLY A 525 57.71 -59.63 54.37
N PHE A 526 56.71 -59.14 55.13
CA PHE A 526 56.89 -58.58 56.47
C PHE A 526 57.05 -59.68 57.52
N ALA A 527 56.35 -60.81 57.41
CA ALA A 527 56.53 -61.96 58.30
C ALA A 527 57.95 -62.56 58.20
N GLU A 528 58.48 -62.67 56.97
CA GLU A 528 59.88 -63.07 56.75
C GLU A 528 60.87 -62.04 57.32
N LYS A 529 60.65 -60.74 57.09
CA LYS A 529 61.54 -59.68 57.62
C LYS A 529 61.49 -59.52 59.14
N TRP A 530 60.34 -59.70 59.78
CA TRP A 530 60.22 -59.72 61.26
C TRP A 530 60.95 -60.92 61.88
N SER A 531 61.14 -62.00 61.13
CA SER A 531 61.94 -63.14 61.54
C SER A 531 63.46 -62.91 61.40
N SER A 532 63.90 -61.75 60.88
CA SER A 532 65.32 -61.40 60.77
C SER A 532 65.90 -60.84 62.07
N ALA A 533 67.04 -61.40 62.50
CA ALA A 533 67.75 -61.02 63.72
C ALA A 533 68.17 -59.53 63.79
N GLU A 534 68.23 -58.83 62.64
CA GLU A 534 68.53 -57.39 62.62
C GLU A 534 67.41 -56.55 63.25
N CYS A 535 66.14 -56.96 63.10
CA CYS A 535 65.00 -56.23 63.63
C CYS A 535 64.98 -56.23 65.16
N THR A 536 65.28 -57.39 65.76
CA THR A 536 65.40 -57.58 67.22
C THR A 536 66.47 -56.68 67.84
N TYR A 537 67.61 -56.51 67.15
CA TYR A 537 68.69 -55.62 67.59
C TYR A 537 68.30 -54.13 67.53
N ARG A 538 67.55 -53.71 66.49
CA ARG A 538 67.05 -52.33 66.39
C ARG A 538 66.06 -52.01 67.51
N TYR A 539 65.17 -52.94 67.89
CA TYR A 539 64.22 -52.76 68.99
C TYR A 539 64.89 -52.55 70.35
N GLN A 540 65.97 -53.28 70.67
CA GLN A 540 66.72 -53.08 71.91
C GLN A 540 67.37 -51.69 71.98
N ASN A 541 67.91 -51.19 70.87
CA ASN A 541 68.49 -49.84 70.81
C ASN A 541 67.43 -48.74 70.92
N LEU A 542 66.21 -48.96 70.40
CA LEU A 542 65.12 -47.99 70.49
C LEU A 542 64.70 -47.75 71.95
N GLY A 543 64.62 -48.80 72.78
CA GLY A 543 64.28 -48.67 74.20
C GLY A 543 65.23 -47.77 75.00
N ILE A 544 66.53 -47.79 74.67
CA ILE A 544 67.56 -46.94 75.29
C ILE A 544 67.40 -45.46 74.90
N LEU A 545 66.79 -45.17 73.75
CA LEU A 545 66.47 -43.81 73.30
C LEU A 545 65.12 -43.32 73.88
N GLU A 546 64.14 -44.21 74.00
CA GLU A 546 62.83 -43.97 74.61
C GLU A 546 62.96 -43.48 76.06
N GLU A 547 63.85 -44.09 76.84
CA GLU A 547 64.15 -43.70 78.23
C GLU A 547 64.77 -42.29 78.31
N LYS A 548 65.71 -41.97 77.41
CA LYS A 548 66.33 -40.64 77.33
C LYS A 548 65.36 -39.54 76.90
N ARG A 549 64.35 -39.85 76.08
CA ARG A 549 63.33 -38.86 75.68
C ARG A 549 62.49 -38.43 76.88
N LYS A 550 62.05 -39.39 77.72
CA LYS A 550 61.22 -39.13 78.90
C LYS A 550 61.92 -38.26 79.95
N ASP A 551 63.22 -38.44 80.12
CA ASP A 551 64.02 -37.61 81.03
C ASP A 551 64.07 -36.14 80.59
N LEU A 552 64.11 -35.88 79.27
CA LEU A 552 64.06 -34.54 78.68
C LEU A 552 62.64 -33.93 78.72
N GLU A 553 61.61 -34.73 78.43
CA GLU A 553 60.19 -34.31 78.52
C GLU A 553 59.86 -33.81 79.94
N SER A 554 60.29 -34.54 80.98
CA SER A 554 60.13 -34.16 82.39
C SER A 554 60.76 -32.79 82.74
N GLN A 555 61.90 -32.46 82.13
CA GLN A 555 62.60 -31.17 82.36
C GLN A 555 61.84 -29.98 81.74
N ILE A 556 61.18 -30.19 80.59
CA ILE A 556 60.39 -29.15 79.90
C ILE A 556 59.10 -28.85 80.67
N GLU A 557 58.40 -29.88 81.14
CA GLU A 557 57.15 -29.75 81.89
C GLU A 557 57.33 -28.87 83.16
N SER A 558 58.45 -29.07 83.86
CA SER A 558 58.80 -28.27 85.06
C SER A 558 59.07 -26.79 84.76
N ALA A 559 59.51 -26.44 83.55
CA ALA A 559 59.78 -25.05 83.19
C ALA A 559 58.48 -24.28 82.87
N ASN A 560 57.55 -24.94 82.16
CA ASN A 560 56.27 -24.35 81.78
C ASN A 560 55.39 -23.99 82.99
N LEU A 561 55.45 -24.80 84.06
CA LEU A 561 54.65 -24.59 85.27
C LEU A 561 55.01 -23.29 86.04
N GLU A 562 56.25 -22.81 85.96
CA GLU A 562 56.64 -21.54 86.60
C GLU A 562 56.19 -20.31 85.80
N LEU A 563 56.15 -20.40 84.46
CA LEU A 563 55.70 -19.28 83.61
C LEU A 563 54.24 -18.91 83.87
N SER A 564 53.35 -19.89 84.00
CA SER A 564 51.91 -19.64 84.23
C SER A 564 51.63 -18.85 85.51
N LYS A 565 52.39 -19.09 86.58
CA LYS A 565 52.23 -18.43 87.89
C LYS A 565 52.56 -16.93 87.90
N LEU A 566 53.25 -16.46 86.87
CA LEU A 566 53.60 -15.04 86.72
C LEU A 566 52.47 -14.25 86.05
N HIS A 567 51.75 -14.88 85.12
CA HIS A 567 50.75 -14.22 84.27
C HIS A 567 49.50 -13.79 85.07
N GLU A 568 48.95 -14.70 85.88
CA GLU A 568 47.70 -14.51 86.66
C GLU A 568 47.75 -13.34 87.68
N LYS A 569 48.96 -12.84 87.99
CA LYS A 569 49.15 -11.69 88.91
C LYS A 569 49.03 -10.33 88.23
N PHE A 570 49.08 -10.27 86.90
CA PHE A 570 49.02 -9.02 86.13
C PHE A 570 47.57 -8.50 86.07
N ASP A 571 46.67 -9.34 85.57
CA ASP A 571 45.27 -9.04 85.24
C ASP A 571 44.42 -8.55 86.44
N GLN A 572 44.85 -8.89 87.66
CA GLN A 572 44.18 -8.49 88.91
C GLN A 572 44.41 -7.02 89.29
N THR A 573 45.35 -6.32 88.65
CA THR A 573 45.71 -4.94 89.02
C THR A 573 45.03 -3.85 88.18
N GLU A 574 44.51 -4.20 87.00
CA GLU A 574 43.95 -3.24 86.03
C GLU A 574 42.49 -2.84 86.35
N ASN A 575 41.70 -3.77 86.89
CA ASN A 575 40.24 -3.67 86.98
C ASN A 575 39.69 -2.90 88.22
N ARG A 576 40.24 -1.71 88.57
CA ARG A 576 39.85 -1.02 89.84
C ARG A 576 39.56 0.49 89.79
N THR A 577 39.65 1.19 88.66
CA THR A 577 39.78 2.67 88.65
C THR A 577 38.62 3.51 88.07
N GLU A 578 37.54 2.96 87.51
CA GLU A 578 36.63 3.72 86.61
C GLU A 578 35.14 3.92 87.04
N LEU A 579 34.81 4.19 88.32
CA LEU A 579 33.41 4.45 88.72
C LEU A 579 33.22 5.52 89.84
N SER A 580 32.84 6.77 89.51
CA SER A 580 32.02 7.68 90.38
C SER A 580 31.63 9.07 89.75
N CYS A 581 30.51 9.64 90.25
CA CYS A 581 30.09 11.09 90.34
C CYS A 581 29.21 11.80 89.27
N LEU A 582 28.00 12.32 89.68
CA LEU A 582 27.50 13.75 89.61
C LEU A 582 25.94 13.95 89.65
N ALA A 583 25.40 15.03 90.29
CA ALA A 583 23.99 15.54 90.21
C ALA A 583 23.72 16.93 90.94
N ASN A 584 22.60 17.64 90.64
CA ASN A 584 21.89 18.78 91.36
C ASN A 584 22.44 20.26 91.21
N CYS A 585 21.74 21.43 91.43
CA CYS A 585 20.32 21.86 91.69
C CYS A 585 20.06 23.43 91.46
N PRO A 586 18.80 23.98 91.53
CA PRO A 586 18.37 25.41 91.27
C PRO A 586 17.87 26.21 92.54
N SER A 587 17.21 27.41 92.64
CA SER A 587 16.63 28.54 91.79
C SER A 587 16.29 29.82 92.68
N MET A 588 15.76 30.97 92.16
CA MET A 588 15.36 32.22 92.91
C MET A 588 14.35 33.19 92.21
N ASP A 589 13.59 34.01 92.97
CA ASP A 589 12.51 34.94 92.50
C ASP A 589 12.60 36.40 93.01
N ALA A 590 12.42 37.43 92.14
CA ALA A 590 12.25 38.85 92.56
C ALA A 590 11.73 39.87 91.50
N ILE A 591 11.39 39.47 90.26
CA ILE A 591 11.35 40.41 89.11
C ILE A 591 9.93 40.93 88.75
N GLY A 592 8.86 40.35 89.32
CA GLY A 592 7.50 40.40 88.77
C GLY A 592 6.85 41.78 88.54
N GLU A 593 6.80 42.67 89.54
CA GLU A 593 5.91 43.84 89.50
C GLU A 593 6.20 44.84 88.36
N LYS A 594 7.47 44.95 87.94
CA LYS A 594 7.85 45.81 86.81
C LYS A 594 7.64 45.13 85.44
N GLY A 595 7.49 43.80 85.43
CA GLY A 595 7.03 43.03 84.28
C GLY A 595 5.57 43.32 83.97
N ALA A 596 4.67 43.19 84.94
CA ALA A 596 3.21 43.26 84.77
C ALA A 596 2.71 44.52 84.01
N GLN A 597 3.33 45.69 84.22
CA GLN A 597 2.94 46.92 83.52
C GLN A 597 3.37 46.92 82.03
N LEU A 598 4.55 46.38 81.72
CA LEU A 598 5.04 46.21 80.34
C LEU A 598 4.28 45.07 79.65
N GLU A 599 3.98 44.00 80.39
CA GLU A 599 3.20 42.85 79.96
C GLU A 599 1.80 43.28 79.50
N TYR A 600 1.09 44.16 80.23
CA TYR A 600 -0.22 44.65 79.78
C TYR A 600 -0.16 45.41 78.44
N GLN A 601 0.82 46.30 78.25
CA GLN A 601 0.99 47.03 76.99
C GLN A 601 1.44 46.10 75.85
N THR A 602 2.35 45.16 76.14
CA THR A 602 2.82 44.14 75.21
C THR A 602 1.67 43.24 74.76
N ASN A 603 0.82 42.79 75.69
CA ASN A 603 -0.34 41.95 75.39
C ASN A 603 -1.40 42.69 74.56
N SER A 604 -1.60 44.00 74.77
CA SER A 604 -2.50 44.79 73.92
C SER A 604 -1.97 44.92 72.49
N ALA A 605 -0.68 45.18 72.31
CA ALA A 605 -0.06 45.25 70.98
C ALA A 605 -0.05 43.88 70.30
N ASN A 606 0.31 42.82 71.02
CA ASN A 606 0.31 41.44 70.53
C ASN A 606 -1.09 40.98 70.10
N LEU A 607 -2.15 41.40 70.78
CA LEU A 607 -3.53 41.07 70.39
C LEU A 607 -3.95 41.76 69.08
N GLU A 608 -3.39 42.93 68.77
CA GLU A 608 -3.66 43.65 67.53
C GLU A 608 -2.81 43.12 66.37
N VAL A 609 -1.53 42.79 66.65
CA VAL A 609 -0.65 42.04 65.73
C VAL A 609 -1.26 40.67 65.41
N HIS A 610 -1.72 39.90 66.39
CA HIS A 610 -2.34 38.58 66.16
C HIS A 610 -3.57 38.68 65.26
N LYS A 611 -4.40 39.71 65.38
CA LYS A 611 -5.58 39.93 64.51
C LYS A 611 -5.23 40.39 63.09
N LEU A 612 -4.02 40.88 62.88
CA LEU A 612 -3.50 41.19 61.54
C LEU A 612 -2.78 39.97 60.95
N GLN A 613 -2.05 39.21 61.77
CA GLN A 613 -1.43 37.94 61.41
C GLN A 613 -2.49 36.91 61.01
N GLU A 614 -3.47 36.62 61.88
CA GLU A 614 -4.60 35.71 61.63
C GLU A 614 -5.39 36.06 60.35
N LYS A 615 -5.38 37.33 59.93
CA LYS A 615 -5.95 37.78 58.65
C LYS A 615 -5.00 37.66 57.46
N ALA A 616 -3.70 37.89 57.67
CA ALA A 616 -2.67 37.63 56.66
C ALA A 616 -2.64 36.13 56.36
N ASP A 617 -2.51 35.29 57.39
CA ASP A 617 -2.55 33.82 57.34
C ASP A 617 -3.80 33.31 56.62
N LEU A 618 -4.98 33.89 56.89
CA LEU A 618 -6.22 33.56 56.16
C LEU A 618 -6.15 33.95 54.68
N SER A 619 -5.67 35.15 54.35
CA SER A 619 -5.55 35.60 52.95
C SER A 619 -4.42 34.89 52.18
N GLU A 620 -3.41 34.39 52.88
CA GLU A 620 -2.32 33.58 52.35
C GLU A 620 -2.82 32.15 52.08
N ALA A 621 -3.57 31.55 53.01
CA ALA A 621 -4.26 30.28 52.80
C ALA A 621 -5.31 30.32 51.66
N GLU A 622 -6.12 31.39 51.58
CA GLU A 622 -7.08 31.61 50.46
C GLU A 622 -6.37 31.79 49.10
N ALA A 623 -5.09 32.20 49.09
CA ALA A 623 -4.26 32.29 47.90
C ALA A 623 -3.58 30.94 47.57
N GLU A 624 -3.05 30.23 48.57
CA GLU A 624 -2.48 28.89 48.40
C GLU A 624 -3.52 27.88 47.91
N GLU A 625 -4.76 27.92 48.42
CA GLU A 625 -5.87 27.07 47.98
C GLU A 625 -6.26 27.32 46.51
N GLN A 626 -6.02 28.54 45.98
CA GLN A 626 -6.19 28.84 44.55
C GLN A 626 -4.98 28.42 43.70
N VAL A 627 -3.78 28.33 44.28
CA VAL A 627 -2.56 27.90 43.57
C VAL A 627 -2.47 26.38 43.45
N GLN A 628 -2.91 25.62 44.47
CA GLN A 628 -2.88 24.14 44.46
C GLN A 628 -3.48 23.51 43.19
N PRO A 629 -4.74 23.80 42.77
CA PRO A 629 -5.30 23.20 41.55
C PRO A 629 -4.53 23.60 40.29
N SER A 630 -3.92 24.80 40.25
CA SER A 630 -3.06 25.20 39.11
C SER A 630 -1.80 24.35 39.03
N ALA A 631 -1.17 24.06 40.16
CA ALA A 631 0.03 23.21 40.23
C ALA A 631 -0.28 21.73 39.93
N GLU A 632 -1.45 21.24 40.35
CA GLU A 632 -1.92 19.90 39.98
C GLU A 632 -2.16 19.79 38.46
N PHE A 633 -2.81 20.77 37.83
CA PHE A 633 -2.98 20.78 36.38
C PHE A 633 -1.65 20.89 35.61
N GLU A 634 -0.68 21.66 36.11
CA GLU A 634 0.64 21.78 35.49
C GLU A 634 1.42 20.46 35.56
N SER A 635 1.41 19.79 36.73
CA SER A 635 1.94 18.43 36.92
C SER A 635 1.28 17.39 36.02
N ASP A 636 -0.06 17.41 35.89
CA ASP A 636 -0.79 16.49 35.02
C ASP A 636 -0.49 16.75 33.52
N ILE A 637 -0.27 18.01 33.12
CA ILE A 637 0.18 18.35 31.77
C ILE A 637 1.59 17.79 31.50
N GLU A 638 2.56 18.01 32.38
CA GLU A 638 3.91 17.43 32.24
C GLU A 638 3.86 15.89 32.18
N SER A 639 3.04 15.28 33.06
CA SER A 639 2.78 13.84 33.14
C SER A 639 2.12 13.27 31.87
N LEU A 640 1.30 14.05 31.17
CA LEU A 640 0.70 13.69 29.88
C LEU A 640 1.66 13.93 28.70
N GLU A 641 2.46 15.00 28.73
CA GLU A 641 3.48 15.26 27.69
C GLU A 641 4.61 14.23 27.71
N ALA A 642 5.04 13.78 28.90
CA ALA A 642 6.00 12.68 29.05
C ALA A 642 5.46 11.38 28.43
N LYS A 643 4.23 10.97 28.78
CA LYS A 643 3.57 9.76 28.21
C LYS A 643 3.34 9.88 26.71
N LYS A 644 3.02 11.09 26.21
CA LYS A 644 2.90 11.39 24.78
C LYS A 644 4.23 11.21 24.06
N MET A 645 5.34 11.67 24.62
CA MET A 645 6.67 11.45 24.04
C MET A 645 7.09 9.98 24.07
N GLU A 646 6.81 9.26 25.16
CA GLU A 646 7.01 7.81 25.26
C GLU A 646 6.23 7.06 24.16
N LEU A 647 4.95 7.37 23.99
CA LEU A 647 4.11 6.78 22.93
C LEU A 647 4.56 7.17 21.51
N VAL A 648 5.11 8.37 21.29
CA VAL A 648 5.69 8.77 20.00
C VAL A 648 6.96 7.96 19.69
N VAL A 649 7.87 7.81 20.66
CA VAL A 649 9.08 6.99 20.49
C VAL A 649 8.73 5.52 20.27
N GLN A 650 7.74 4.99 20.98
CA GLN A 650 7.21 3.65 20.74
C GLN A 650 6.67 3.52 19.30
N LEU A 651 5.85 4.47 18.84
CA LEU A 651 5.29 4.48 17.48
C LEU A 651 6.40 4.54 16.41
N GLU A 652 7.45 5.33 16.61
CA GLU A 652 8.60 5.41 15.69
C GLU A 652 9.39 4.09 15.63
N LEU A 653 9.57 3.40 16.77
CA LEU A 653 10.19 2.06 16.83
C LEU A 653 9.35 1.00 16.09
N GLU A 654 8.04 0.94 16.34
CA GLU A 654 7.11 0.05 15.63
C GLU A 654 7.11 0.34 14.11
N HIS A 655 7.14 1.62 13.71
CA HIS A 655 7.26 2.01 12.30
C HIS A 655 8.61 1.61 11.66
N MET A 656 9.71 1.59 12.43
CA MET A 656 11.00 1.06 11.95
C MET A 656 10.98 -0.47 11.80
N GLU A 657 10.35 -1.20 12.73
CA GLU A 657 10.19 -2.65 12.60
C GLU A 657 9.28 -3.01 11.42
N VAL A 658 8.13 -2.36 11.26
CA VAL A 658 7.24 -2.52 10.10
C VAL A 658 7.99 -2.29 8.78
N ARG A 659 8.83 -1.25 8.69
CA ARG A 659 9.66 -1.01 7.50
C ARG A 659 10.66 -2.14 7.24
N SER A 660 11.35 -2.61 8.29
CA SER A 660 12.27 -3.74 8.17
C SER A 660 11.55 -5.05 7.77
N LEU A 661 10.32 -5.26 8.23
CA LEU A 661 9.48 -6.39 7.82
C LEU A 661 9.02 -6.25 6.36
N GLN A 662 8.63 -5.06 5.91
CA GLN A 662 8.30 -4.78 4.50
C GLN A 662 9.49 -5.05 3.57
N GLU A 663 10.70 -4.62 3.93
CA GLU A 663 11.93 -4.92 3.18
C GLU A 663 12.18 -6.44 3.07
N LYS A 664 12.03 -7.19 4.19
CA LYS A 664 12.15 -8.65 4.22
C LYS A 664 11.08 -9.33 3.36
N VAL A 665 9.83 -8.84 3.38
CA VAL A 665 8.74 -9.35 2.54
C VAL A 665 9.07 -9.15 1.05
N GLN A 666 9.50 -7.95 0.63
CA GLN A 666 9.90 -7.70 -0.76
C GLN A 666 11.07 -8.59 -1.22
N ILE A 667 12.02 -8.92 -0.34
CA ILE A 667 13.11 -9.86 -0.65
C ILE A 667 12.57 -11.28 -0.83
N LEU A 668 11.67 -11.73 0.04
CA LEU A 668 11.04 -13.06 -0.04
C LEU A 668 10.13 -13.19 -1.27
N GLU A 669 9.37 -12.16 -1.64
CA GLU A 669 8.55 -12.12 -2.86
C GLU A 669 9.42 -12.25 -4.11
N LYS A 670 10.53 -11.50 -4.18
CA LYS A 670 11.51 -11.60 -5.29
C LYS A 670 12.18 -12.98 -5.36
N GLN A 671 12.28 -13.70 -4.24
CA GLN A 671 12.79 -15.08 -4.24
C GLN A 671 11.71 -16.09 -4.66
N ILE A 672 10.49 -15.94 -4.15
CA ILE A 672 9.32 -16.75 -4.54
C ILE A 672 9.06 -16.64 -6.04
N GLU A 673 9.17 -15.45 -6.64
CA GLU A 673 8.96 -15.28 -8.07
C GLU A 673 10.06 -15.95 -8.92
N LYS A 674 11.32 -15.94 -8.46
CA LYS A 674 12.40 -16.73 -9.08
C LYS A 674 12.15 -18.24 -8.97
N GLU A 675 11.63 -18.71 -7.85
CA GLU A 675 11.30 -20.13 -7.67
C GLU A 675 10.08 -20.54 -8.52
N LYS A 676 9.10 -19.66 -8.73
CA LYS A 676 8.03 -19.85 -9.72
C LYS A 676 8.55 -19.94 -11.15
N THR A 677 9.46 -19.05 -11.58
CA THR A 677 10.01 -19.12 -12.94
C THR A 677 10.84 -20.39 -13.14
N LEU A 678 11.70 -20.75 -12.18
CA LEU A 678 12.48 -21.99 -12.23
C LEU A 678 11.61 -23.25 -12.21
N THR A 679 10.52 -23.28 -11.43
CA THR A 679 9.58 -24.42 -11.46
C THR A 679 8.74 -24.46 -12.72
N ALA A 680 8.39 -23.32 -13.32
CA ALA A 680 7.74 -23.26 -14.63
C ALA A 680 8.67 -23.75 -15.76
N GLU A 681 9.95 -23.36 -15.75
CA GLU A 681 10.98 -23.89 -16.64
C GLU A 681 11.15 -25.40 -16.47
N PHE A 682 11.27 -25.88 -15.23
CA PHE A 682 11.42 -27.32 -14.95
C PHE A 682 10.17 -28.10 -15.43
N ALA A 683 8.97 -27.57 -15.21
CA ALA A 683 7.72 -28.16 -15.70
C ALA A 683 7.57 -28.08 -17.23
N ALA A 684 8.20 -27.12 -17.91
CA ALA A 684 8.32 -27.13 -19.36
C ALA A 684 9.30 -28.22 -19.83
N ARG A 685 10.45 -28.36 -19.15
CA ARG A 685 11.49 -29.35 -19.44
C ARG A 685 11.04 -30.80 -19.21
N CYS A 686 10.19 -31.03 -18.20
CA CYS A 686 9.52 -32.32 -18.02
C CYS A 686 8.59 -32.64 -19.19
N ARG A 687 7.76 -31.68 -19.64
CA ARG A 687 6.84 -31.88 -20.78
C ARG A 687 7.60 -32.19 -22.08
N THR A 688 8.70 -31.49 -22.37
CA THR A 688 9.52 -31.82 -23.56
C THR A 688 10.11 -33.23 -23.49
N LEU A 689 10.56 -33.67 -22.30
CA LEU A 689 11.05 -35.04 -22.12
C LEU A 689 9.93 -36.10 -22.21
N GLU A 690 8.72 -35.78 -21.74
CA GLU A 690 7.54 -36.64 -21.91
C GLU A 690 7.14 -36.78 -23.39
N ASP A 691 7.18 -35.69 -24.17
CA ASP A 691 6.94 -35.69 -25.61
C ASP A 691 8.04 -36.43 -26.39
N GLU A 692 9.32 -36.27 -26.04
CA GLU A 692 10.44 -37.04 -26.60
C GLU A 692 10.29 -38.54 -26.31
N MET A 693 9.93 -38.91 -25.08
CA MET A 693 9.70 -40.31 -24.71
C MET A 693 8.43 -40.89 -25.38
N SER A 694 7.37 -40.09 -25.52
CA SER A 694 6.14 -40.46 -26.23
C SER A 694 6.40 -40.71 -27.72
N THR A 695 7.11 -39.80 -28.39
CA THR A 695 7.47 -39.93 -29.81
C THR A 695 8.45 -41.08 -30.03
N LYS A 696 9.43 -41.29 -29.14
CA LYS A 696 10.33 -42.45 -29.17
C LYS A 696 9.55 -43.77 -29.04
N ASN A 697 8.66 -43.90 -28.05
CA ASN A 697 7.80 -45.08 -27.87
C ASN A 697 6.91 -45.35 -29.10
N GLN A 698 6.38 -44.31 -29.76
CA GLN A 698 5.66 -44.45 -31.04
C GLN A 698 6.57 -44.91 -32.19
N SER A 699 7.84 -44.47 -32.21
CA SER A 699 8.81 -44.91 -33.23
C SER A 699 9.20 -46.38 -33.05
N GLU A 700 9.45 -46.83 -31.82
CA GLU A 700 9.82 -48.20 -31.49
C GLU A 700 8.65 -49.19 -31.73
N THR A 701 7.42 -48.81 -31.37
CA THR A 701 6.23 -49.62 -31.69
C THR A 701 5.98 -49.71 -33.20
N ARG A 702 6.22 -48.63 -33.97
CA ARG A 702 6.18 -48.68 -35.45
C ARG A 702 7.27 -49.58 -36.03
N GLN A 703 8.51 -49.52 -35.52
CA GLN A 703 9.58 -50.42 -35.97
C GLN A 703 9.28 -51.90 -35.63
N SER A 704 8.73 -52.18 -34.44
CA SER A 704 8.31 -53.51 -34.02
C SER A 704 7.16 -54.07 -34.87
N ALA A 705 6.17 -53.24 -35.20
CA ALA A 705 5.10 -53.60 -36.14
C ALA A 705 5.64 -53.91 -37.55
N ASN A 706 6.60 -53.11 -38.03
CA ASN A 706 7.23 -53.34 -39.34
C ASN A 706 8.08 -54.61 -39.36
N SER A 707 8.84 -54.90 -38.29
CA SER A 707 9.66 -56.13 -38.22
C SER A 707 8.80 -57.38 -38.14
N THR A 708 7.75 -57.39 -37.31
CA THR A 708 6.80 -58.51 -37.23
C THR A 708 6.01 -58.71 -38.53
N ALA A 709 5.59 -57.64 -39.21
CA ALA A 709 5.01 -57.74 -40.55
C ALA A 709 6.00 -58.36 -41.57
N SER A 710 7.28 -57.98 -41.54
CA SER A 710 8.29 -58.56 -42.42
C SER A 710 8.55 -60.05 -42.16
N LEU A 711 8.52 -60.48 -40.89
CA LEU A 711 8.64 -61.89 -40.49
C LEU A 711 7.43 -62.71 -40.94
N ASN A 712 6.21 -62.18 -40.78
CA ASN A 712 4.99 -62.83 -41.26
C ASN A 712 5.02 -63.03 -42.79
N ILE A 713 5.38 -61.99 -43.56
CA ILE A 713 5.53 -62.07 -45.03
C ILE A 713 6.59 -63.10 -45.44
N ARG A 714 7.67 -63.24 -44.66
CA ARG A 714 8.69 -64.28 -44.88
C ARG A 714 8.12 -65.68 -44.59
N GLN A 715 7.44 -65.85 -43.46
CA GLN A 715 6.84 -67.12 -43.06
C GLN A 715 5.75 -67.57 -44.05
N GLU A 716 4.91 -66.67 -44.55
CA GLU A 716 3.95 -66.94 -45.63
C GLU A 716 4.63 -67.42 -46.92
N LYS A 717 5.74 -66.79 -47.32
CA LYS A 717 6.53 -67.23 -48.49
C LYS A 717 7.15 -68.61 -48.29
N GLU A 718 7.66 -68.90 -47.09
CA GLU A 718 8.22 -70.22 -46.76
C GLU A 718 7.13 -71.31 -46.69
N VAL A 719 5.94 -70.99 -46.16
CA VAL A 719 4.75 -71.86 -46.19
C VAL A 719 4.23 -72.08 -47.62
N ALA A 720 4.14 -71.05 -48.44
CA ALA A 720 3.76 -71.17 -49.85
C ALA A 720 4.76 -72.01 -50.66
N HIS A 721 6.06 -71.87 -50.37
CA HIS A 721 7.10 -72.71 -50.96
C HIS A 721 7.02 -74.17 -50.47
N ALA A 722 6.69 -74.41 -49.19
CA ALA A 722 6.42 -75.74 -48.66
C ALA A 722 5.19 -76.38 -49.30
N ALA A 723 4.08 -75.65 -49.44
CA ALA A 723 2.88 -76.09 -50.13
C ALA A 723 3.16 -76.39 -51.62
N GLY A 724 3.97 -75.57 -52.30
CA GLY A 724 4.44 -75.82 -53.67
C GLY A 724 5.30 -77.08 -53.81
N ARG A 725 6.11 -77.42 -52.79
CA ARG A 725 6.83 -78.71 -52.73
C ARG A 725 5.89 -79.87 -52.42
N LEU A 726 4.94 -79.72 -51.51
CA LEU A 726 3.92 -80.73 -51.21
C LEU A 726 3.07 -81.06 -52.44
N ALA A 727 2.63 -80.05 -53.20
CA ALA A 727 1.88 -80.24 -54.44
C ALA A 727 2.71 -80.95 -55.53
N LYS A 728 4.03 -80.76 -55.58
CA LYS A 728 4.94 -81.55 -56.43
C LYS A 728 5.00 -83.00 -55.95
N CYS A 729 5.19 -83.26 -54.66
CA CYS A 729 5.17 -84.61 -54.10
C CYS A 729 3.84 -85.32 -54.34
N GLN A 730 2.70 -84.64 -54.16
CA GLN A 730 1.36 -85.16 -54.48
C GLN A 730 1.22 -85.53 -55.96
N LYS A 731 1.75 -84.73 -56.89
CA LYS A 731 1.79 -85.07 -58.31
C LYS A 731 2.67 -86.29 -58.59
N THR A 732 3.84 -86.41 -57.95
CA THR A 732 4.70 -87.61 -58.05
C THR A 732 3.99 -88.85 -57.49
N ILE A 733 3.32 -88.74 -56.34
CA ILE A 733 2.53 -89.82 -55.74
C ILE A 733 1.36 -90.21 -56.65
N ALA A 734 0.67 -89.25 -57.26
CA ALA A 734 -0.39 -89.53 -58.24
C ALA A 734 0.14 -90.23 -59.50
N SER A 735 1.33 -89.83 -59.99
CA SER A 735 2.01 -90.47 -61.11
C SER A 735 2.47 -91.90 -60.77
N LEU A 736 3.02 -92.12 -59.57
CA LEU A 736 3.40 -93.45 -59.08
C LEU A 736 2.17 -94.35 -58.87
N ASN A 737 1.07 -93.81 -58.32
CA ASN A 737 -0.20 -94.53 -58.21
C ASN A 737 -0.78 -94.88 -59.59
N LEU A 738 -0.66 -94.00 -60.58
CA LEU A 738 -1.05 -94.30 -61.96
C LEU A 738 -0.17 -95.40 -62.55
N GLN A 739 1.16 -95.35 -62.35
CA GLN A 739 2.11 -96.38 -62.80
C GLN A 739 1.83 -97.74 -62.13
N LEU A 740 1.58 -97.77 -60.82
CA LEU A 740 1.17 -98.96 -60.08
C LEU A 740 -0.18 -99.51 -60.59
N LYS A 741 -1.12 -98.63 -60.97
CA LYS A 741 -2.41 -99.04 -61.53
C LYS A 741 -2.29 -99.56 -62.97
N THR A 742 -1.37 -99.02 -63.78
CA THR A 742 -1.02 -99.61 -65.08
C THR A 742 -0.25 -100.93 -64.95
N LEU A 743 0.45 -101.15 -63.83
CA LEU A 743 1.09 -102.43 -63.53
C LEU A 743 0.07 -103.47 -63.07
N ALA A 744 -0.89 -103.08 -62.24
CA ALA A 744 -2.00 -103.96 -61.83
C ALA A 744 -2.90 -104.36 -63.02
N THR A 745 -3.11 -103.46 -63.99
CA THR A 745 -3.83 -103.79 -65.25
C THR A 745 -2.99 -104.60 -66.25
N LEU A 746 -1.79 -105.04 -65.88
CA LEU A 746 -0.99 -106.00 -66.65
C LEU A 746 -1.26 -107.46 -66.24
N ASP A 747 -1.66 -107.71 -64.97
CA ASP A 747 -2.14 -109.02 -64.52
C ASP A 747 -3.57 -109.32 -65.03
N ASP A 748 -4.38 -108.28 -65.26
CA ASP A 748 -5.80 -108.34 -65.70
C ASP A 748 -6.01 -108.83 -67.15
N PHE A 749 -4.93 -109.19 -67.87
CA PHE A 749 -4.99 -109.67 -69.28
C PHE A 749 -4.97 -111.21 -69.42
N LEU A 750 -5.03 -111.97 -68.32
CA LEU A 750 -4.95 -113.43 -68.33
C LEU A 750 -6.01 -114.15 -67.47
N LEU A 751 -7.28 -113.71 -67.53
CA LEU A 751 -8.47 -114.59 -67.56
C LEU A 751 -9.79 -113.81 -67.74
N GLU A 752 -10.46 -114.00 -68.88
CA GLU A 752 -11.91 -113.77 -68.98
C GLU A 752 -12.66 -114.99 -68.42
N VAL A 753 -13.77 -114.78 -67.69
CA VAL A 753 -15.08 -115.47 -67.88
C VAL A 753 -16.14 -114.95 -66.89
N GLU A 754 -17.23 -114.50 -67.49
CA GLU A 754 -18.63 -114.24 -67.10
C GLU A 754 -19.15 -114.43 -65.65
N THR A 755 -20.10 -113.55 -65.30
CA THR A 755 -20.92 -113.52 -64.07
C THR A 755 -22.22 -114.35 -64.21
N PRO A 756 -22.88 -114.67 -63.08
CA PRO A 756 -24.23 -114.12 -62.84
C PRO A 756 -24.42 -113.63 -61.38
N GLU A 757 -24.91 -112.41 -61.15
CA GLU A 757 -26.33 -112.05 -60.98
C GLU A 757 -27.09 -112.67 -59.78
N SER A 758 -27.44 -111.82 -58.81
CA SER A 758 -28.81 -111.76 -58.25
C SER A 758 -29.10 -110.34 -57.70
N SER A 759 -30.36 -109.89 -57.78
CA SER A 759 -30.75 -108.47 -57.66
C SER A 759 -31.55 -108.12 -56.39
N GLY A 760 -31.40 -106.91 -55.81
CA GLY A 760 -32.12 -106.54 -54.57
C GLY A 760 -32.20 -105.06 -54.14
N LYS A 761 -32.78 -104.17 -54.97
CA LYS A 761 -33.45 -102.87 -54.63
C LYS A 761 -33.01 -102.00 -53.41
N THR A 762 -32.30 -100.90 -53.71
CA THR A 762 -32.63 -99.45 -53.43
C THR A 762 -33.17 -98.94 -52.06
N VAL A 763 -32.68 -97.73 -51.67
CA VAL A 763 -33.29 -96.70 -50.76
C VAL A 763 -33.15 -96.99 -49.23
N GLU A 764 -32.70 -96.10 -48.32
CA GLU A 764 -32.36 -94.65 -48.37
C GLU A 764 -31.34 -94.15 -47.29
N LEU A 765 -30.70 -92.99 -47.55
CA LEU A 765 -30.19 -91.90 -46.65
C LEU A 765 -29.22 -92.09 -45.42
N LYS A 766 -28.17 -91.23 -45.45
CA LYS A 766 -27.61 -90.32 -44.37
C LYS A 766 -26.41 -90.68 -43.44
N LYS A 767 -25.29 -89.97 -43.73
CA LYS A 767 -24.44 -89.08 -42.86
C LYS A 767 -23.49 -89.59 -41.74
N ASP A 768 -22.23 -89.19 -41.91
CA ASP A 768 -21.32 -88.45 -41.02
C ASP A 768 -20.67 -89.02 -39.73
N CYS A 769 -19.34 -89.19 -39.83
CA CYS A 769 -18.27 -88.62 -38.96
C CYS A 769 -18.03 -89.08 -37.50
N SER A 770 -16.89 -89.76 -37.32
CA SER A 770 -15.93 -89.56 -36.20
C SER A 770 -14.51 -89.33 -36.81
N GLU A 771 -13.43 -88.97 -36.09
CA GLU A 771 -13.14 -89.11 -34.66
C GLU A 771 -12.21 -88.00 -34.08
N LYS A 772 -11.84 -88.13 -32.80
CA LYS A 772 -11.14 -87.14 -31.92
C LYS A 772 -9.99 -87.85 -31.17
N PRO A 773 -8.96 -87.13 -30.65
CA PRO A 773 -9.00 -86.53 -29.28
C PRO A 773 -8.17 -85.20 -29.18
N SER A 774 -8.05 -84.46 -28.07
CA SER A 774 -8.83 -84.28 -26.82
C SER A 774 -8.31 -83.01 -26.10
N GLY A 775 -9.16 -82.23 -25.42
CA GLY A 775 -8.71 -81.09 -24.59
C GLY A 775 -9.86 -80.21 -24.10
N SER A 776 -9.85 -79.89 -22.80
CA SER A 776 -10.82 -79.03 -22.06
C SER A 776 -11.05 -77.65 -22.71
N SER A 777 -12.25 -77.07 -22.85
CA SER A 777 -13.38 -76.85 -21.92
C SER A 777 -13.07 -75.90 -20.75
N ALA A 778 -13.81 -74.81 -20.47
CA ALA A 778 -14.95 -74.20 -21.17
C ALA A 778 -15.21 -72.75 -20.67
N LEU A 779 -15.83 -71.91 -21.52
CA LEU A 779 -17.04 -71.06 -21.32
C LEU A 779 -17.31 -70.44 -19.90
N CYS A 780 -17.84 -69.21 -19.73
CA CYS A 780 -18.43 -68.26 -20.69
C CYS A 780 -18.70 -66.83 -20.11
N ASN A 781 -18.78 -65.84 -21.01
CA ASN A 781 -19.73 -64.69 -21.06
C ASN A 781 -19.90 -63.65 -19.89
N ARG A 782 -19.48 -62.41 -20.21
CA ARG A 782 -20.32 -61.21 -20.51
C ARG A 782 -20.75 -60.24 -19.38
N ALA A 783 -21.02 -58.99 -19.84
CA ALA A 783 -21.35 -57.71 -19.16
C ALA A 783 -20.11 -56.92 -18.71
N GLN A 784 -19.86 -55.65 -19.08
CA GLN A 784 -20.63 -54.39 -19.25
C GLN A 784 -20.77 -53.53 -17.99
N SER A 785 -20.53 -52.22 -18.19
CA SER A 785 -20.74 -51.06 -17.29
C SER A 785 -19.70 -50.78 -16.18
N LEU A 786 -19.15 -49.56 -16.27
CA LEU A 786 -18.43 -48.76 -15.27
C LEU A 786 -19.38 -48.22 -14.17
N PRO A 787 -18.92 -47.43 -13.16
CA PRO A 787 -17.61 -47.39 -12.45
C PRO A 787 -17.77 -47.37 -10.90
N SER A 788 -16.65 -47.38 -10.14
CA SER A 788 -16.31 -46.38 -9.08
C SER A 788 -15.35 -46.88 -7.97
N SER A 789 -14.37 -46.03 -7.62
CA SER A 789 -13.73 -45.84 -6.28
C SER A 789 -12.97 -46.97 -5.55
N ASP A 790 -12.08 -46.53 -4.64
CA ASP A 790 -11.45 -47.22 -3.50
C ASP A 790 -10.45 -48.38 -3.74
N CYS A 791 -9.25 -48.04 -4.23
CA CYS A 791 -8.04 -48.81 -3.90
C CYS A 791 -7.45 -48.33 -2.57
N ARG A 792 -7.44 -49.20 -1.55
CA ARG A 792 -6.89 -48.93 -0.22
C ARG A 792 -5.36 -49.03 -0.18
N GLN A 793 -4.78 -48.44 0.86
CA GLN A 793 -3.37 -48.57 1.23
C GLN A 793 -2.95 -50.05 1.36
N ILE A 794 -1.81 -50.40 0.78
CA ILE A 794 -0.97 -51.51 1.26
C ILE A 794 0.43 -50.94 1.48
N SER A 795 0.76 -50.69 2.75
CA SER A 795 2.12 -50.33 3.17
C SER A 795 2.81 -51.56 3.72
N THR A 796 3.98 -51.90 3.16
CA THR A 796 4.89 -52.91 3.70
C THR A 796 6.25 -52.26 3.95
N PRO A 797 6.75 -52.19 5.20
CA PRO A 797 7.98 -51.48 5.51
C PRO A 797 9.21 -52.31 5.12
N ILE A 798 10.15 -51.71 4.39
CA ILE A 798 11.50 -52.26 4.19
C ILE A 798 12.41 -51.67 5.28
N ARG A 799 13.11 -52.55 6.01
CA ARG A 799 14.16 -52.15 6.96
C ARG A 799 15.33 -51.52 6.22
N CYS A 800 15.81 -50.38 6.71
CA CYS A 800 17.21 -50.00 6.59
C CYS A 800 17.84 -50.04 7.99
N ASN A 801 18.92 -50.81 8.14
CA ASN A 801 19.82 -50.76 9.29
C ASN A 801 21.23 -50.65 8.71
N ASP A 802 21.96 -49.64 9.16
CA ASP A 802 23.40 -49.49 9.28
C ASP A 802 24.32 -50.24 8.29
N LEU A 803 25.15 -49.46 7.59
CA LEU A 803 26.59 -49.72 7.67
C LEU A 803 27.36 -48.41 7.83
N ILE A 804 27.95 -48.24 9.01
CA ILE A 804 28.87 -47.14 9.31
C ILE A 804 30.26 -47.51 8.78
N GLN A 805 30.90 -46.61 8.03
CA GLN A 805 32.37 -46.55 8.08
C GLN A 805 32.90 -45.12 7.89
N THR A 806 33.78 -44.76 8.80
CA THR A 806 34.27 -43.39 9.03
C THR A 806 35.50 -43.08 8.18
N LYS A 807 35.66 -41.81 7.76
CA LYS A 807 36.99 -41.18 7.75
C LYS A 807 36.93 -39.66 7.85
N TYR A 808 37.74 -39.13 8.77
CA TYR A 808 38.10 -37.72 8.86
C TYR A 808 38.93 -37.29 7.64
N ILE A 809 38.87 -36.01 7.29
CA ILE A 809 40.03 -35.09 7.23
C ILE A 809 39.48 -33.65 7.21
N CYS A 810 40.22 -32.73 7.83
CA CYS A 810 39.85 -31.32 7.91
C CYS A 810 40.12 -30.60 6.57
N HIS A 811 39.30 -29.60 6.26
CA HIS A 811 39.83 -28.23 6.19
C HIS A 811 38.78 -27.17 6.55
#